data_AF-A0A9D7FH50-F1
#
_entry.id   AF-A0A9D7FH50-F1
#
_cell.length_a   1.000
_cell.length_b   1.000
_cell.length_c   1.000
_cell.angle_alpha   90.00
_cell.angle_beta   90.00
_cell.angle_gamma   90.00
#
_symmetry.space_group_name_H-M   'P 1'
#
loop_
_entity.id
_entity.type
_entity.pdbx_description
1 polymer ?
#
loop_
_entity_poly.entity_id
_entity_poly.type
_entity_poly.pdbx_seq_one_letter_code
_entity_poly.pdbx_strand_id
1 'polypeptide(L)'
;MRLHHRSILLRFWLIALGISLSGLCQAQMHRFVWLPGSTENLPVLPSQVAQRVHAAGFNGVVFPALVEGRTCYPSQIHPPKVVSATAMAWLEECRGQGLQVAIYASTLVQGGDLARAHPEWLSTDALDSSGVSQLSDDPSNEAGGESLFFDPGIPRMSEFMLGLLSESLKQLKPNWLILDTLRYPIPDGTEKSGTHWEQSAGYHLISRKAFEREQGVDPAVLVKEASKTRETLGEERFNQLRRAWDDWRRQRVASFLSGVREMLQREHPGCRLACVGYPDPVYARDVLFQDWPAWIRSNLLDALILPNYSTRQDGEVLVDILPADLRSKIWISSQVRGDHSSDAAWEAPIRSGRKFLGMVLFDALQLPSPDRGPNIAVHWSQAASLNTEPIDSQPILVADSTETPRAGERVSLEGIRALYAFQPDAAPFKGLTPNQVVSRLADSGFNTVFGGSSSPQMRRALQAARFTRFVEIPLFVGEKHWQRDPDCQPVARNGRKVKKQGWYAPVCPNTPWLREEKLQTILRIVRDQEIDGVWLDFIRFPVFWEETPPFLAETCFCPVCLKSFEAHLQSPIQGSTVAEKAEWILSTQKDRWHRWRADSILDYVRKVRDEVKKVSPKTLIGAFVIPWREDEHDQALYRIAGQDLAGFGKIVDALSPMLYFRELGRPPGWVAERISEIDQQVDAPVLPIVQCFDLPDRLPDADLTSGIDQGRRPPSRGVILFSQKHLETGGRWDLVRQALVK
;
A
#
# COMPACT_ATOMS: atom_id res chain seq x y z
N MET A 1 -39.86 -56.99 23.60
CA MET A 1 -39.19 -56.30 22.47
C MET A 1 -39.42 -54.77 22.40
N ARG A 2 -40.66 -54.23 22.46
CA ARG A 2 -40.90 -52.79 22.17
C ARG A 2 -40.32 -51.74 23.15
N LEU A 3 -39.89 -52.13 24.36
CA LEU A 3 -39.35 -51.19 25.36
C LEU A 3 -37.84 -50.88 25.20
N HIS A 4 -37.06 -51.75 24.54
CA HIS A 4 -35.60 -51.59 24.45
C HIS A 4 -35.15 -50.59 23.35
N HIS A 5 -35.93 -50.41 22.29
CA HIS A 5 -35.57 -49.46 21.22
C HIS A 5 -35.69 -47.98 21.65
N ARG A 6 -36.56 -47.64 22.61
CA ARG A 6 -36.75 -46.25 23.06
C ARG A 6 -35.57 -45.71 23.87
N SER A 7 -34.89 -46.53 24.67
CA SER A 7 -33.70 -46.09 25.43
C SER A 7 -32.47 -45.89 24.55
N ILE A 8 -32.30 -46.73 23.51
CA ILE A 8 -31.20 -46.59 22.54
C ILE A 8 -31.35 -45.30 21.73
N LEU A 9 -32.55 -45.00 21.20
CA LEU A 9 -32.81 -43.76 20.46
C LEU A 9 -32.63 -42.52 21.34
N LEU A 10 -33.05 -42.55 22.62
CA LEU A 10 -32.85 -41.43 23.54
C LEU A 10 -31.36 -41.21 23.88
N ARG A 11 -30.57 -42.30 24.01
CA ARG A 11 -29.11 -42.20 24.18
C ARG A 11 -28.41 -41.69 22.92
N PHE A 12 -28.84 -42.09 21.73
CA PHE A 12 -28.33 -41.51 20.48
C PHE A 12 -28.64 -40.01 20.37
N TRP A 13 -29.84 -39.57 20.77
CA TRP A 13 -30.18 -38.13 20.81
C TRP A 13 -29.36 -37.36 21.84
N LEU A 14 -29.13 -37.91 23.04
CA LEU A 14 -28.29 -37.26 24.06
C LEU A 14 -26.79 -37.23 23.67
N ILE A 15 -26.29 -38.26 22.97
CA ILE A 15 -24.93 -38.27 22.40
C ILE A 15 -24.83 -37.29 21.23
N ALA A 16 -25.85 -37.19 20.38
CA ALA A 16 -25.91 -36.18 19.30
C ALA A 16 -25.93 -34.75 19.85
N LEU A 17 -26.72 -34.47 20.91
CA LEU A 17 -26.66 -33.18 21.62
C LEU A 17 -25.30 -32.94 22.27
N GLY A 18 -24.72 -33.96 22.93
CA GLY A 18 -23.39 -33.86 23.55
C GLY A 18 -22.28 -33.55 22.56
N ILE A 19 -22.32 -34.16 21.36
CA ILE A 19 -21.38 -33.90 20.26
C ILE A 19 -21.65 -32.53 19.61
N SER A 20 -22.93 -32.11 19.52
CA SER A 20 -23.29 -30.77 19.03
C SER A 20 -22.85 -29.65 19.99
N LEU A 21 -22.81 -29.92 21.29
CA LEU A 21 -22.36 -28.98 22.33
C LEU A 21 -20.83 -28.97 22.51
N SER A 22 -20.13 -30.09 22.28
CA SER A 22 -18.65 -30.08 22.21
C SER A 22 -18.11 -29.57 20.86
N GLY A 23 -18.94 -29.54 19.82
CA GLY A 23 -18.65 -28.87 18.55
C GLY A 23 -18.63 -27.34 18.64
N LEU A 24 -19.26 -26.74 19.66
CA LEU A 24 -19.22 -25.30 19.94
C LEU A 24 -17.95 -24.89 20.70
N CYS A 25 -16.79 -25.32 20.20
CA CYS A 25 -15.51 -24.75 20.58
C CYS A 25 -15.41 -23.35 19.97
N GLN A 26 -15.98 -22.35 20.66
CA GLN A 26 -15.84 -20.93 20.31
C GLN A 26 -14.35 -20.63 20.07
N ALA A 27 -14.05 -19.96 18.95
CA ALA A 27 -12.67 -19.66 18.56
C ALA A 27 -12.05 -18.64 19.53
N GLN A 28 -11.54 -19.14 20.66
CA GLN A 28 -11.03 -18.30 21.74
C GLN A 28 -9.83 -17.52 21.24
N MET A 29 -10.01 -16.20 21.11
CA MET A 29 -8.99 -15.23 20.76
C MET A 29 -7.65 -15.54 21.46
N HIS A 30 -6.58 -15.59 20.70
CA HIS A 30 -5.24 -15.76 21.25
C HIS A 30 -4.80 -14.46 21.93
N ARG A 31 -4.46 -14.52 23.22
CA ARG A 31 -4.11 -13.36 24.05
C ARG A 31 -2.79 -13.64 24.72
N PHE A 32 -1.73 -13.14 24.11
CA PHE A 32 -0.34 -13.41 24.50
C PHE A 32 0.31 -12.16 25.10
N VAL A 33 1.24 -12.37 26.03
CA VAL A 33 2.08 -11.29 26.57
C VAL A 33 3.55 -11.72 26.59
N TRP A 34 4.45 -10.77 26.35
CA TRP A 34 5.87 -11.02 26.20
C TRP A 34 6.58 -11.18 27.56
N LEU A 35 7.26 -12.31 27.76
CA LEU A 35 8.15 -12.54 28.90
C LEU A 35 9.52 -11.91 28.64
N PRO A 36 10.10 -11.16 29.59
CA PRO A 36 11.45 -10.63 29.44
C PRO A 36 12.52 -11.72 29.25
N GLY A 37 13.50 -11.48 28.39
CA GLY A 37 14.58 -12.45 28.09
C GLY A 37 15.74 -12.48 29.08
N SER A 38 15.91 -11.42 29.88
CA SER A 38 16.98 -11.29 30.88
C SER A 38 16.57 -10.33 32.00
N THR A 39 16.52 -10.81 33.24
CA THR A 39 16.05 -10.04 34.40
C THR A 39 16.86 -10.34 35.66
N GLU A 40 18.17 -10.31 35.53
CA GLU A 40 19.06 -10.36 36.70
C GLU A 40 18.75 -9.16 37.61
N ASN A 41 18.53 -9.43 38.91
CA ASN A 41 18.20 -8.46 39.96
C ASN A 41 16.75 -7.89 40.00
N LEU A 42 15.78 -8.42 39.24
CA LEU A 42 14.37 -8.04 39.42
C LEU A 42 13.66 -8.88 40.51
N PRO A 43 13.08 -8.28 41.56
CA PRO A 43 12.56 -8.99 42.73
C PRO A 43 11.10 -9.48 42.56
N VAL A 44 10.81 -10.17 41.45
CA VAL A 44 9.47 -10.70 41.13
C VAL A 44 9.52 -12.22 41.00
N LEU A 45 8.71 -12.93 41.79
CA LEU A 45 8.68 -14.39 41.79
C LEU A 45 7.99 -14.95 40.53
N PRO A 46 8.40 -16.12 40.01
CA PRO A 46 7.75 -16.78 38.86
C PRO A 46 6.23 -16.87 38.99
N SER A 47 5.75 -17.34 40.15
CA SER A 47 4.32 -17.48 40.44
C SER A 47 3.56 -16.15 40.40
N GLN A 48 4.21 -15.05 40.80
CA GLN A 48 3.61 -13.71 40.72
C GLN A 48 3.48 -13.21 39.27
N VAL A 49 4.45 -13.53 38.39
CA VAL A 49 4.35 -13.20 36.96
C VAL A 49 3.20 -13.99 36.33
N ALA A 50 3.18 -15.32 36.49
CA ALA A 50 2.14 -16.16 35.93
C ALA A 50 0.73 -15.80 36.47
N GLN A 51 0.60 -15.51 37.76
CA GLN A 51 -0.64 -15.03 38.36
C GLN A 51 -1.10 -13.68 37.79
N ARG A 52 -0.19 -12.71 37.54
CA ARG A 52 -0.54 -11.44 36.86
C ARG A 52 -1.03 -11.68 35.44
N VAL A 53 -0.32 -12.51 34.67
CA VAL A 53 -0.70 -12.86 33.29
C VAL A 53 -2.09 -13.53 33.24
N HIS A 54 -2.34 -14.48 34.14
CA HIS A 54 -3.64 -15.16 34.23
C HIS A 54 -4.76 -14.23 34.73
N ALA A 55 -4.52 -13.41 35.75
CA ALA A 55 -5.49 -12.46 36.30
C ALA A 55 -5.85 -11.34 35.32
N ALA A 56 -4.88 -10.88 34.51
CA ALA A 56 -5.11 -9.97 33.39
C ALA A 56 -5.79 -10.66 32.18
N GLY A 57 -6.11 -11.95 32.27
CA GLY A 57 -6.95 -12.69 31.32
C GLY A 57 -6.25 -13.14 30.03
N PHE A 58 -4.92 -13.08 29.96
CA PHE A 58 -4.16 -13.68 28.86
C PHE A 58 -4.32 -15.21 28.88
N ASN A 59 -4.19 -15.86 27.72
CA ASN A 59 -4.19 -17.32 27.58
C ASN A 59 -2.88 -17.88 27.00
N GLY A 60 -1.86 -17.03 26.81
CA GLY A 60 -0.52 -17.45 26.45
C GLY A 60 0.57 -16.43 26.78
N VAL A 61 1.81 -16.85 26.57
CA VAL A 61 3.04 -16.07 26.78
C VAL A 61 3.99 -16.20 25.59
N VAL A 62 4.70 -15.14 25.23
CA VAL A 62 5.79 -15.17 24.24
C VAL A 62 7.12 -15.22 24.98
N PHE A 63 7.91 -16.25 24.74
CA PHE A 63 9.25 -16.41 25.27
C PHE A 63 10.30 -16.07 24.20
N PRO A 64 11.24 -15.15 24.45
CA PRO A 64 12.28 -14.75 23.49
C PRO A 64 13.37 -15.83 23.37
N ALA A 65 13.11 -16.91 22.63
CA ALA A 65 14.03 -18.04 22.53
C ALA A 65 15.35 -17.67 21.82
N LEU A 66 15.27 -16.85 20.76
CA LEU A 66 16.41 -16.32 20.02
C LEU A 66 16.23 -14.82 19.76
N VAL A 67 17.13 -13.99 20.29
CA VAL A 67 17.13 -12.52 20.13
C VAL A 67 18.57 -12.05 19.95
N GLU A 68 18.82 -11.11 19.03
CA GLU A 68 20.16 -10.53 18.79
C GLU A 68 21.27 -11.58 18.58
N GLY A 69 20.96 -12.69 17.90
CA GLY A 69 21.93 -13.77 17.70
C GLY A 69 22.30 -14.54 18.97
N ARG A 70 21.45 -14.55 19.99
CA ARG A 70 21.69 -15.21 21.30
C ARG A 70 20.48 -16.00 21.74
N THR A 71 20.70 -17.20 22.30
CA THR A 71 19.63 -18.01 22.88
C THR A 71 19.40 -17.66 24.36
N CYS A 72 18.13 -17.52 24.76
CA CYS A 72 17.74 -17.41 26.18
C CYS A 72 17.55 -18.79 26.87
N TYR A 73 17.98 -19.87 26.21
CA TYR A 73 17.92 -21.26 26.66
C TYR A 73 19.29 -21.94 26.46
N PRO A 74 19.60 -23.06 27.15
CA PRO A 74 20.88 -23.75 27.05
C PRO A 74 21.01 -24.55 25.73
N SER A 75 21.34 -23.83 24.67
CA SER A 75 21.58 -24.39 23.33
C SER A 75 22.93 -25.13 23.24
N GLN A 76 22.95 -26.20 22.45
CA GLN A 76 24.12 -27.00 22.09
C GLN A 76 24.70 -26.61 20.71
N ILE A 77 23.93 -25.86 19.90
CA ILE A 77 24.29 -25.46 18.53
C ILE A 77 25.00 -24.10 18.52
N HIS A 78 24.57 -23.18 19.39
CA HIS A 78 25.12 -21.83 19.56
C HIS A 78 25.24 -21.46 21.06
N PRO A 79 26.32 -20.82 21.53
CA PRO A 79 26.47 -20.50 22.94
C PRO A 79 25.42 -19.46 23.43
N PRO A 80 24.73 -19.70 24.56
CA PRO A 80 23.90 -18.69 25.20
C PRO A 80 24.77 -17.61 25.86
N LYS A 81 24.39 -16.33 25.73
CA LYS A 81 25.11 -15.21 26.37
C LYS A 81 24.99 -15.26 27.90
N VAL A 82 23.76 -15.44 28.38
CA VAL A 82 23.38 -15.67 29.78
C VAL A 82 22.12 -16.54 29.74
N VAL A 83 22.16 -17.76 30.30
CA VAL A 83 20.94 -18.56 30.47
C VAL A 83 20.21 -18.05 31.71
N SER A 84 19.18 -17.21 31.52
CA SER A 84 18.37 -16.77 32.64
C SER A 84 17.52 -17.93 33.16
N ALA A 85 18.01 -18.61 34.20
CA ALA A 85 17.27 -19.62 34.93
C ALA A 85 15.92 -19.08 35.44
N THR A 86 15.86 -17.78 35.76
CA THR A 86 14.62 -17.05 36.11
C THR A 86 13.63 -17.01 34.95
N ALA A 87 14.05 -16.66 33.73
CA ALA A 87 13.17 -16.65 32.56
C ALA A 87 12.68 -18.07 32.19
N MET A 88 13.54 -19.09 32.32
CA MET A 88 13.11 -20.49 32.18
C MET A 88 12.11 -20.91 33.27
N ALA A 89 12.31 -20.49 34.52
CA ALA A 89 11.34 -20.74 35.60
C ALA A 89 10.01 -20.00 35.37
N TRP A 90 10.02 -18.79 34.79
CA TRP A 90 8.80 -18.08 34.36
C TRP A 90 8.07 -18.85 33.27
N LEU A 91 8.79 -19.43 32.32
CA LEU A 91 8.21 -20.24 31.25
C LEU A 91 7.54 -21.52 31.79
N GLU A 92 8.23 -22.26 32.67
CA GLU A 92 7.68 -23.48 33.29
C GLU A 92 6.48 -23.19 34.19
N GLU A 93 6.52 -22.12 35.00
CA GLU A 93 5.41 -21.72 35.86
C GLU A 93 4.18 -21.29 35.04
N CYS A 94 4.36 -20.49 33.99
CA CYS A 94 3.27 -20.12 33.08
C CYS A 94 2.64 -21.35 32.41
N ARG A 95 3.47 -22.31 31.97
CA ARG A 95 3.02 -23.58 31.39
C ARG A 95 2.30 -24.44 32.43
N GLY A 96 2.77 -24.46 33.67
CA GLY A 96 2.14 -25.16 34.81
C GLY A 96 0.76 -24.60 35.16
N GLN A 97 0.55 -23.29 34.99
CA GLN A 97 -0.76 -22.63 35.10
C GLN A 97 -1.61 -22.73 33.81
N GLY A 98 -1.20 -23.55 32.84
CA GLY A 98 -1.99 -23.87 31.64
C GLY A 98 -1.96 -22.82 30.52
N LEU A 99 -1.07 -21.83 30.58
CA LEU A 99 -0.92 -20.82 29.52
C LEU A 99 -0.23 -21.43 28.28
N GLN A 100 -0.70 -21.06 27.09
CA GLN A 100 -0.05 -21.44 25.83
C GLN A 100 1.34 -20.79 25.72
N VAL A 101 2.32 -21.55 25.26
CA VAL A 101 3.68 -21.04 25.00
C VAL A 101 3.85 -20.72 23.53
N ALA A 102 4.19 -19.48 23.23
CA ALA A 102 4.85 -19.10 21.98
C ALA A 102 6.34 -18.90 22.24
N ILE A 103 7.20 -19.26 21.28
CA ILE A 103 8.59 -18.79 21.26
C ILE A 103 8.79 -17.80 20.12
N TYR A 104 9.61 -16.79 20.36
CA TYR A 104 10.06 -15.81 19.37
C TYR A 104 11.50 -16.09 18.93
N ALA A 105 11.76 -15.90 17.64
CA ALA A 105 13.10 -15.92 17.05
C ALA A 105 13.31 -14.78 16.05
N SER A 106 14.31 -13.94 16.26
CA SER A 106 14.87 -13.08 15.19
C SER A 106 15.59 -13.95 14.16
N THR A 107 15.24 -13.86 12.87
CA THR A 107 15.74 -14.80 11.85
C THR A 107 16.86 -14.26 10.97
N LEU A 108 16.64 -13.16 10.22
CA LEU A 108 17.66 -12.65 9.29
C LEU A 108 18.43 -11.48 9.89
N VAL A 109 17.84 -10.68 10.79
CA VAL A 109 18.60 -9.77 11.65
C VAL A 109 19.15 -10.56 12.83
N GLN A 110 20.45 -10.44 13.04
CA GLN A 110 21.14 -10.94 14.22
C GLN A 110 22.01 -9.83 14.82
N GLY A 111 22.18 -9.90 16.14
CA GLY A 111 23.10 -9.04 16.85
C GLY A 111 24.54 -9.55 16.70
N GLY A 112 25.49 -8.72 17.11
CA GLY A 112 26.91 -8.93 16.87
C GLY A 112 27.51 -10.28 17.28
N ASP A 113 26.93 -11.10 18.16
CA ASP A 113 27.57 -12.36 18.58
C ASP A 113 27.48 -13.44 17.48
N LEU A 114 26.28 -13.83 17.05
CA LEU A 114 26.09 -14.77 15.94
C LEU A 114 26.62 -14.20 14.62
N ALA A 115 26.52 -12.88 14.41
CA ALA A 115 27.06 -12.21 13.23
C ALA A 115 28.61 -12.16 13.20
N ARG A 116 29.29 -12.02 14.35
CA ARG A 116 30.76 -12.15 14.45
C ARG A 116 31.25 -13.60 14.38
N ALA A 117 30.41 -14.56 14.77
CA ALA A 117 30.70 -15.98 14.62
C ALA A 117 30.61 -16.43 13.14
N HIS A 118 29.68 -15.84 12.38
CA HIS A 118 29.42 -16.19 10.97
C HIS A 118 29.38 -14.96 10.04
N PRO A 119 30.49 -14.20 9.90
CA PRO A 119 30.55 -13.06 9.00
C PRO A 119 30.37 -13.48 7.53
N GLU A 120 30.65 -14.75 7.18
CA GLU A 120 30.46 -15.31 5.84
C GLU A 120 28.98 -15.52 5.44
N TRP A 121 28.05 -15.22 6.34
CA TRP A 121 26.59 -15.25 6.06
C TRP A 121 25.98 -13.86 5.88
N LEU A 122 26.75 -12.78 6.11
CA LEU A 122 26.26 -11.41 6.02
C LEU A 122 25.87 -11.04 4.59
N SER A 123 24.73 -10.36 4.45
CA SER A 123 24.31 -9.79 3.17
C SER A 123 25.10 -8.53 2.87
N THR A 124 25.64 -8.43 1.65
CA THR A 124 26.49 -7.30 1.24
C THR A 124 25.75 -6.34 0.32
N ASP A 125 26.12 -5.07 0.41
CA ASP A 125 25.60 -3.98 -0.43
C ASP A 125 26.03 -4.09 -1.91
N ALA A 126 25.15 -3.75 -2.84
CA ALA A 126 25.34 -3.83 -4.28
C ALA A 126 26.35 -2.84 -4.87
N LEU A 127 26.75 -1.81 -4.13
CA LEU A 127 27.74 -0.78 -4.48
C LEU A 127 29.06 -1.04 -3.76
N ASP A 128 29.03 -1.53 -2.52
CA ASP A 128 30.23 -1.87 -1.74
C ASP A 128 31.13 -2.90 -2.45
N SER A 129 32.43 -2.75 -2.26
CA SER A 129 33.48 -3.66 -2.75
C SER A 129 34.33 -4.26 -1.62
N SER A 130 34.14 -3.81 -0.38
CA SER A 130 34.73 -4.40 0.82
C SER A 130 33.93 -5.61 1.33
N GLY A 131 32.60 -5.57 1.22
CA GLY A 131 31.71 -6.61 1.74
C GLY A 131 31.46 -6.48 3.24
N VAL A 132 31.67 -5.30 3.82
CA VAL A 132 31.61 -5.03 5.27
C VAL A 132 30.60 -3.93 5.63
N SER A 133 29.90 -3.35 4.64
CA SER A 133 28.88 -2.31 4.89
C SER A 133 27.73 -2.82 5.76
N GLN A 134 27.72 -2.39 7.02
CA GLN A 134 26.73 -2.77 8.02
C GLN A 134 25.42 -2.03 7.78
N LEU A 135 24.35 -2.76 7.45
CA LEU A 135 23.00 -2.22 7.29
C LEU A 135 22.23 -2.40 8.61
N SER A 136 22.14 -1.34 9.42
CA SER A 136 21.43 -1.35 10.70
C SER A 136 20.09 -0.60 10.63
N ASP A 137 19.05 -1.17 11.25
CA ASP A 137 17.69 -0.59 11.26
C ASP A 137 17.51 0.60 12.26
N ASP A 138 18.53 0.94 13.07
CA ASP A 138 18.43 2.02 14.10
C ASP A 138 19.78 2.70 14.42
N PRO A 139 19.95 4.02 14.16
CA PRO A 139 21.11 4.82 14.55
C PRO A 139 21.04 5.43 15.97
N SER A 140 19.97 5.16 16.73
CA SER A 140 19.68 5.75 18.06
C SER A 140 19.74 4.76 19.22
N ASN A 141 20.08 3.49 18.97
CA ASN A 141 20.10 2.45 19.99
C ASN A 141 21.30 2.58 20.96
N GLU A 142 21.08 3.27 22.09
CA GLU A 142 22.08 3.45 23.17
C GLU A 142 22.58 2.13 23.80
N ALA A 143 21.97 0.98 23.50
CA ALA A 143 22.41 -0.34 23.96
C ALA A 143 23.60 -0.94 23.19
N GLY A 144 24.13 -0.25 22.16
CA GLY A 144 25.47 -0.53 21.61
C GLY A 144 25.64 -1.89 20.91
N GLY A 145 24.63 -2.32 20.14
CA GLY A 145 24.65 -3.57 19.37
C GLY A 145 24.46 -3.34 17.87
N GLU A 146 25.51 -3.60 17.08
CA GLU A 146 25.42 -3.67 15.62
C GLU A 146 24.38 -4.73 15.21
N SER A 147 23.26 -4.29 14.64
CA SER A 147 22.22 -5.15 14.07
C SER A 147 22.58 -5.45 12.63
N LEU A 148 22.84 -6.72 12.31
CA LEU A 148 23.43 -7.15 11.04
C LEU A 148 22.53 -8.19 10.36
N PHE A 149 22.46 -8.15 9.03
CA PHE A 149 21.56 -8.99 8.24
C PHE A 149 22.28 -10.15 7.58
N PHE A 150 21.74 -11.36 7.74
CA PHE A 150 22.12 -12.55 6.98
C PHE A 150 21.41 -12.63 5.64
N ASP A 151 22.09 -13.16 4.62
CA ASP A 151 21.55 -13.31 3.27
C ASP A 151 20.79 -14.65 3.10
N PRO A 152 19.44 -14.64 2.90
CA PRO A 152 18.66 -15.87 2.73
C PRO A 152 18.97 -16.63 1.43
N GLY A 153 19.80 -16.08 0.54
CA GLY A 153 20.36 -16.81 -0.60
C GLY A 153 21.47 -17.82 -0.23
N ILE A 154 21.93 -17.85 1.03
CA ILE A 154 23.01 -18.74 1.50
C ILE A 154 22.42 -20.02 2.12
N PRO A 155 22.66 -21.22 1.53
CA PRO A 155 22.10 -22.47 2.05
C PRO A 155 22.57 -22.82 3.46
N ARG A 156 23.87 -22.69 3.76
CA ARG A 156 24.43 -23.04 5.09
C ARG A 156 23.87 -22.20 6.24
N MET A 157 23.59 -20.92 6.00
CA MET A 157 22.92 -20.05 6.97
C MET A 157 21.50 -20.57 7.23
N SER A 158 20.77 -20.88 6.16
CA SER A 158 19.41 -21.44 6.24
C SER A 158 19.39 -22.78 6.99
N GLU A 159 20.33 -23.68 6.69
CA GLU A 159 20.52 -24.97 7.35
C GLU A 159 20.82 -24.81 8.86
N PHE A 160 21.73 -23.90 9.22
CA PHE A 160 22.06 -23.61 10.62
C PHE A 160 20.87 -23.04 11.39
N MET A 161 20.19 -22.03 10.82
CA MET A 161 19.03 -21.39 11.44
C MET A 161 17.86 -22.37 11.60
N LEU A 162 17.63 -23.27 10.64
CA LEU A 162 16.68 -24.38 10.79
C LEU A 162 17.10 -25.35 11.90
N GLY A 163 18.40 -25.65 12.04
CA GLY A 163 18.92 -26.45 13.15
C GLY A 163 18.65 -25.81 14.52
N LEU A 164 18.91 -24.51 14.66
CA LEU A 164 18.72 -23.76 15.91
C LEU A 164 17.22 -23.60 16.27
N LEU A 165 16.35 -23.40 15.27
CA LEU A 165 14.89 -23.42 15.46
C LEU A 165 14.38 -24.82 15.84
N SER A 166 14.87 -25.87 15.19
CA SER A 166 14.58 -27.28 15.51
C SER A 166 14.96 -27.62 16.95
N GLU A 167 16.13 -27.17 17.42
CA GLU A 167 16.53 -27.32 18.82
C GLU A 167 15.61 -26.53 19.77
N SER A 168 15.34 -25.26 19.48
CA SER A 168 14.44 -24.42 20.27
C SER A 168 13.07 -25.07 20.47
N LEU A 169 12.52 -25.67 19.41
CA LEU A 169 11.25 -26.41 19.44
C LEU A 169 11.33 -27.70 20.30
N LYS A 170 12.45 -28.43 20.25
CA LYS A 170 12.68 -29.67 21.02
C LYS A 170 12.87 -29.40 22.51
N GLN A 171 13.59 -28.34 22.87
CA GLN A 171 13.80 -27.94 24.27
C GLN A 171 12.55 -27.28 24.87
N LEU A 172 12.00 -26.26 24.20
CA LEU A 172 10.96 -25.38 24.77
C LEU A 172 9.52 -25.83 24.49
N LYS A 173 9.33 -26.79 23.58
CA LYS A 173 8.05 -27.47 23.26
C LYS A 173 6.83 -26.53 23.18
N PRO A 174 6.89 -25.49 22.33
CA PRO A 174 5.86 -24.45 22.28
C PRO A 174 4.61 -24.89 21.49
N ASN A 175 3.52 -24.18 21.72
CA ASN A 175 2.30 -24.22 20.89
C ASN A 175 2.45 -23.37 19.62
N TRP A 176 3.29 -22.33 19.66
CA TRP A 176 3.56 -21.42 18.53
C TRP A 176 5.05 -21.12 18.37
N LEU A 177 5.52 -21.05 17.12
CA LEU A 177 6.76 -20.40 16.73
C LEU A 177 6.43 -19.06 16.06
N ILE A 178 7.03 -17.97 16.54
CA ILE A 178 6.96 -16.63 15.98
C ILE A 178 8.32 -16.30 15.37
N LEU A 179 8.36 -16.06 14.05
CA LEU A 179 9.54 -15.53 13.36
C LEU A 179 9.44 -14.01 13.22
N ASP A 180 10.52 -13.29 13.44
CA ASP A 180 10.63 -11.86 13.11
C ASP A 180 11.90 -11.62 12.29
N THR A 181 11.98 -10.44 11.68
CA THR A 181 13.06 -9.99 10.79
C THR A 181 13.26 -10.88 9.57
N LEU A 182 12.20 -11.59 9.16
CA LEU A 182 12.11 -12.36 7.92
C LEU A 182 11.89 -11.42 6.71
N ARG A 183 12.89 -10.60 6.41
CA ARG A 183 12.93 -9.58 5.36
C ARG A 183 14.37 -9.11 5.12
N TYR A 184 14.57 -8.28 4.10
CA TYR A 184 15.78 -7.46 3.98
C TYR A 184 15.67 -6.16 4.84
N PRO A 185 16.72 -5.33 4.95
CA PRO A 185 16.73 -4.13 5.81
C PRO A 185 15.59 -3.15 5.54
N ILE A 186 15.13 -2.46 6.60
CA ILE A 186 14.39 -1.21 6.40
C ILE A 186 15.41 -0.18 5.96
N PRO A 187 15.12 0.62 4.93
CA PRO A 187 16.56 1.67 4.44
C PRO A 187 16.60 2.68 5.64
N ASP A 188 17.75 3.24 5.99
CA ASP A 188 17.74 4.38 6.89
C ASP A 188 17.22 5.62 6.14
N GLY A 189 16.30 6.36 6.75
CA GLY A 189 15.71 7.55 6.13
C GLY A 189 16.65 8.76 6.02
N THR A 190 17.98 8.57 6.06
CA THR A 190 18.93 9.68 6.06
C THR A 190 19.40 10.02 4.63
N GLU A 191 19.13 11.25 4.21
CA GLU A 191 19.48 11.78 2.89
C GLU A 191 20.99 12.07 2.71
N LYS A 192 21.86 11.43 3.52
CA LYS A 192 23.26 11.85 3.74
C LYS A 192 24.28 11.25 2.77
N SER A 193 23.90 10.27 1.97
CA SER A 193 24.66 9.84 0.79
C SER A 193 23.72 9.48 -0.35
N GLY A 194 24.16 9.70 -1.60
CA GLY A 194 23.41 9.37 -2.82
C GLY A 194 23.35 7.87 -3.13
N THR A 195 23.15 7.04 -2.11
CA THR A 195 23.22 5.58 -2.14
C THR A 195 21.82 4.99 -2.00
N HIS A 196 21.26 4.47 -3.09
CA HIS A 196 19.92 3.86 -3.13
C HIS A 196 19.90 2.50 -2.43
N TRP A 197 19.85 2.49 -1.10
CA TRP A 197 19.97 1.28 -0.29
C TRP A 197 18.81 0.27 -0.51
N GLU A 198 17.63 0.74 -0.94
CA GLU A 198 16.50 -0.13 -1.37
C GLU A 198 16.85 -1.05 -2.57
N GLN A 199 17.91 -0.69 -3.30
CA GLN A 199 18.39 -1.44 -4.45
C GLN A 199 19.67 -2.24 -4.12
N SER A 200 20.19 -2.16 -2.88
CA SER A 200 21.54 -2.60 -2.55
C SER A 200 21.65 -3.86 -1.68
N ALA A 201 20.68 -4.19 -0.83
CA ALA A 201 20.74 -5.41 -0.01
C ALA A 201 20.50 -6.71 -0.83
N GLY A 202 21.11 -7.83 -0.41
CA GLY A 202 20.95 -9.15 -1.05
C GLY A 202 22.05 -9.54 -2.05
N TYR A 203 23.16 -8.79 -2.13
CA TYR A 203 24.18 -8.97 -3.16
C TYR A 203 25.39 -9.78 -2.68
N HIS A 204 25.19 -10.68 -1.71
CA HIS A 204 26.25 -11.61 -1.32
C HIS A 204 26.71 -12.46 -2.52
N LEU A 205 28.00 -12.83 -2.56
CA LEU A 205 28.61 -13.47 -3.73
C LEU A 205 27.92 -14.79 -4.10
N ILE A 206 27.48 -15.58 -3.12
CA ILE A 206 26.73 -16.83 -3.34
C ILE A 206 25.41 -16.53 -4.06
N SER A 207 24.65 -15.54 -3.58
CA SER A 207 23.35 -15.12 -4.12
C SER A 207 23.49 -14.59 -5.55
N ARG A 208 24.46 -13.71 -5.80
CA ARG A 208 24.81 -13.22 -7.16
C ARG A 208 25.19 -14.34 -8.11
N LYS A 209 26.05 -15.28 -7.69
CA LYS A 209 26.52 -16.41 -8.50
C LYS A 209 25.52 -17.57 -8.57
N ALA A 210 24.38 -17.50 -7.88
CA ALA A 210 23.21 -18.33 -8.16
C ALA A 210 22.40 -17.70 -9.30
N PHE A 211 21.98 -16.44 -9.14
CA PHE A 211 21.20 -15.71 -10.15
C PHE A 211 21.92 -15.59 -11.51
N GLU A 212 23.23 -15.36 -11.53
CA GLU A 212 24.01 -15.33 -12.78
C GLU A 212 23.94 -16.66 -13.55
N ARG A 213 23.90 -17.80 -12.85
CA ARG A 213 23.74 -19.12 -13.47
C ARG A 213 22.32 -19.38 -13.98
N GLU A 214 21.32 -18.71 -13.41
CA GLU A 214 19.92 -18.79 -13.86
C GLU A 214 19.61 -17.83 -15.04
N GLN A 215 20.21 -16.64 -15.05
CA GLN A 215 19.83 -15.53 -15.94
C GLN A 215 20.92 -15.07 -16.93
N GLY A 216 22.16 -15.57 -16.78
CA GLY A 216 23.31 -15.24 -17.62
C GLY A 216 23.98 -13.88 -17.30
N VAL A 217 23.58 -13.21 -16.22
CA VAL A 217 24.06 -11.86 -15.85
C VAL A 217 24.20 -11.76 -14.32
N ASP A 218 25.37 -11.32 -13.83
CA ASP A 218 25.58 -10.98 -12.41
C ASP A 218 24.68 -9.79 -12.03
N PRO A 219 23.77 -9.90 -11.04
CA PRO A 219 22.81 -8.84 -10.79
C PRO A 219 23.48 -7.54 -10.32
N ALA A 220 24.73 -7.58 -9.83
CA ALA A 220 25.48 -6.38 -9.48
C ALA A 220 25.71 -5.42 -10.67
N VAL A 221 25.80 -5.89 -11.92
CA VAL A 221 25.97 -4.98 -13.07
C VAL A 221 24.69 -4.18 -13.39
N LEU A 222 23.52 -4.65 -12.95
CA LEU A 222 22.25 -3.92 -13.03
C LEU A 222 22.20 -2.66 -12.13
N VAL A 223 23.19 -2.54 -11.23
CA VAL A 223 23.41 -1.41 -10.32
C VAL A 223 24.74 -0.72 -10.63
N LYS A 224 25.88 -1.39 -10.47
CA LYS A 224 27.23 -0.79 -10.63
C LYS A 224 27.52 -0.28 -12.05
N GLU A 225 26.94 -0.91 -13.08
CA GLU A 225 27.18 -0.57 -14.49
C GLU A 225 25.87 -0.26 -15.24
N ALA A 226 24.82 0.15 -14.52
CA ALA A 226 23.44 0.19 -14.99
C ALA A 226 23.25 0.78 -16.41
N SER A 227 23.88 1.93 -16.72
CA SER A 227 23.78 2.57 -18.04
C SER A 227 24.39 1.74 -19.16
N LYS A 228 25.61 1.21 -18.95
CA LYS A 228 26.34 0.37 -19.92
C LYS A 228 25.62 -0.99 -20.10
N THR A 229 25.11 -1.57 -19.03
CA THR A 229 24.32 -2.81 -19.09
C THR A 229 22.99 -2.60 -19.82
N ARG A 230 22.33 -1.45 -19.63
CA ARG A 230 21.11 -1.05 -20.36
C ARG A 230 21.38 -0.82 -21.85
N GLU A 231 22.50 -0.18 -22.20
CA GLU A 231 22.96 -0.01 -23.58
C GLU A 231 23.27 -1.37 -24.25
N THR A 232 23.96 -2.26 -23.54
CA THR A 232 24.38 -3.58 -24.07
C THR A 232 23.22 -4.56 -24.24
N LEU A 233 22.28 -4.59 -23.29
CA LEU A 233 21.17 -5.56 -23.27
C LEU A 233 19.85 -5.03 -23.85
N GLY A 234 19.73 -3.71 -24.00
CA GLY A 234 18.48 -3.04 -24.33
C GLY A 234 17.53 -2.86 -23.13
N GLU A 235 16.70 -1.82 -23.22
CA GLU A 235 15.78 -1.39 -22.16
C GLU A 235 14.86 -2.52 -21.64
N GLU A 236 14.34 -3.35 -22.55
CA GLU A 236 13.40 -4.42 -22.18
C GLU A 236 14.07 -5.53 -21.35
N ARG A 237 15.21 -6.07 -21.80
CA ARG A 237 15.96 -7.12 -21.08
C ARG A 237 16.57 -6.57 -19.78
N PHE A 238 17.02 -5.32 -19.76
CA PHE A 238 17.49 -4.65 -18.53
C PHE A 238 16.38 -4.61 -17.47
N ASN A 239 15.18 -4.14 -17.83
CA ASN A 239 14.04 -4.08 -16.91
C ASN A 239 13.47 -5.47 -16.57
N GLN A 240 13.57 -6.45 -17.47
CA GLN A 240 13.23 -7.86 -17.17
C GLN A 240 14.16 -8.44 -16.10
N LEU A 241 15.48 -8.25 -16.24
CA LEU A 241 16.48 -8.77 -15.31
C LEU A 241 16.37 -8.13 -13.93
N ARG A 242 16.08 -6.82 -13.84
CA ARG A 242 15.81 -6.16 -12.55
C ARG A 242 14.62 -6.78 -11.83
N ARG A 243 13.47 -6.91 -12.50
CA ARG A 243 12.28 -7.59 -11.92
C ARG A 243 12.59 -9.03 -11.50
N ALA A 244 13.30 -9.79 -12.34
CA ALA A 244 13.69 -11.16 -12.02
C ALA A 244 14.57 -11.24 -10.76
N TRP A 245 15.45 -10.26 -10.52
CA TRP A 245 16.26 -10.19 -9.29
C TRP A 245 15.42 -9.85 -8.06
N ASP A 246 14.44 -8.96 -8.19
CA ASP A 246 13.49 -8.62 -7.13
C ASP A 246 12.58 -9.81 -6.78
N ASP A 247 12.15 -10.57 -7.79
CA ASP A 247 11.41 -11.83 -7.63
C ASP A 247 12.29 -12.92 -6.99
N TRP A 248 13.56 -13.05 -7.40
CA TRP A 248 14.51 -14.03 -6.85
C TRP A 248 14.81 -13.76 -5.36
N ARG A 249 15.02 -12.49 -4.98
CA ARG A 249 15.20 -12.08 -3.58
C ARG A 249 13.97 -12.39 -2.73
N ARG A 250 12.75 -12.06 -3.21
CA ARG A 250 11.48 -12.49 -2.59
C ARG A 250 11.39 -14.01 -2.44
N GLN A 251 11.81 -14.76 -3.47
CA GLN A 251 11.79 -16.21 -3.46
C GLN A 251 12.72 -16.80 -2.39
N ARG A 252 13.91 -16.23 -2.16
CA ARG A 252 14.82 -16.73 -1.10
C ARG A 252 14.19 -16.66 0.29
N VAL A 253 13.57 -15.53 0.63
CA VAL A 253 12.85 -15.35 1.90
C VAL A 253 11.70 -16.37 2.02
N ALA A 254 10.93 -16.56 0.94
CA ALA A 254 9.84 -17.54 0.90
C ALA A 254 10.32 -19.00 0.98
N SER A 255 11.46 -19.34 0.39
CA SER A 255 12.08 -20.67 0.48
C SER A 255 12.56 -20.99 1.89
N PHE A 256 13.18 -20.03 2.60
CA PHE A 256 13.53 -20.22 4.01
C PHE A 256 12.28 -20.48 4.86
N LEU A 257 11.22 -19.68 4.68
CA LEU A 257 9.94 -19.87 5.37
C LEU A 257 9.31 -21.24 5.09
N SER A 258 9.41 -21.71 3.84
CA SER A 258 8.94 -23.04 3.43
C SER A 258 9.72 -24.14 4.16
N GLY A 259 11.04 -24.01 4.27
CA GLY A 259 11.87 -24.91 5.08
C GLY A 259 11.48 -24.94 6.56
N VAL A 260 11.14 -23.80 7.17
CA VAL A 260 10.63 -23.75 8.56
C VAL A 260 9.28 -24.47 8.67
N ARG A 261 8.39 -24.29 7.68
CA ARG A 261 7.08 -24.97 7.65
C ARG A 261 7.22 -26.49 7.49
N GLU A 262 8.09 -26.97 6.59
CA GLU A 262 8.37 -28.40 6.39
C GLU A 262 8.99 -29.04 7.65
N MET A 263 9.97 -28.36 8.26
CA MET A 263 10.59 -28.77 9.52
C MET A 263 9.53 -28.89 10.64
N LEU A 264 8.65 -27.90 10.79
CA LEU A 264 7.54 -27.94 11.75
C LEU A 264 6.58 -29.10 11.48
N GLN A 265 6.15 -29.30 10.23
CA GLN A 265 5.27 -30.41 9.86
C GLN A 265 5.91 -31.79 10.13
N ARG A 266 7.23 -31.92 9.96
CA ARG A 266 7.99 -33.15 10.19
C ARG A 266 8.23 -33.45 11.67
N GLU A 267 8.59 -32.45 12.46
CA GLU A 267 9.15 -32.65 13.81
C GLU A 267 8.22 -32.17 14.93
N HIS A 268 7.37 -31.18 14.67
CA HIS A 268 6.49 -30.54 15.65
C HIS A 268 5.09 -30.22 15.07
N PRO A 269 4.35 -31.20 14.51
CA PRO A 269 3.11 -30.95 13.76
C PRO A 269 1.96 -30.33 14.58
N GLY A 270 2.05 -30.31 15.91
CA GLY A 270 1.13 -29.60 16.80
C GLY A 270 1.49 -28.13 17.07
N CYS A 271 2.64 -27.65 16.59
CA CYS A 271 3.11 -26.27 16.76
C CYS A 271 2.73 -25.43 15.53
N ARG A 272 2.11 -24.28 15.76
CA ARG A 272 1.69 -23.34 14.70
C ARG A 272 2.77 -22.31 14.40
N LEU A 273 2.82 -21.82 13.16
CA LEU A 273 3.80 -20.83 12.70
C LEU A 273 3.16 -19.46 12.49
N ALA A 274 3.70 -18.46 13.17
CA ALA A 274 3.42 -17.05 12.95
C ALA A 274 4.67 -16.32 12.49
N CYS A 275 4.49 -15.17 11.83
CA CYS A 275 5.58 -14.26 11.48
C CYS A 275 5.18 -12.82 11.79
N VAL A 276 6.15 -11.96 12.13
CA VAL A 276 5.96 -10.51 12.24
C VAL A 276 6.12 -9.88 10.85
N GLY A 277 5.10 -9.14 10.41
CA GLY A 277 5.03 -8.51 9.10
C GLY A 277 5.13 -6.98 9.17
N TYR A 278 5.75 -6.37 8.18
CA TYR A 278 5.66 -4.93 7.97
C TYR A 278 4.23 -4.57 7.51
N PRO A 279 3.55 -3.56 8.10
CA PRO A 279 2.10 -3.39 7.93
C PRO A 279 1.62 -3.13 6.49
N ASP A 280 2.33 -2.34 5.69
CA ASP A 280 1.97 -2.10 4.29
C ASP A 280 2.35 -3.32 3.42
N PRO A 281 1.38 -4.06 2.83
CA PRO A 281 1.68 -5.23 2.00
C PRO A 281 2.44 -4.89 0.71
N VAL A 282 2.33 -3.66 0.19
CA VAL A 282 3.05 -3.23 -1.02
C VAL A 282 4.50 -2.92 -0.67
N TYR A 283 4.74 -2.13 0.36
CA TYR A 283 6.11 -1.84 0.84
C TYR A 283 6.82 -3.09 1.35
N ALA A 284 6.13 -3.93 2.13
CA ALA A 284 6.66 -5.22 2.59
C ALA A 284 7.14 -6.06 1.41
N ARG A 285 6.32 -6.20 0.37
CA ARG A 285 6.60 -7.02 -0.80
C ARG A 285 7.64 -6.43 -1.75
N ASP A 286 7.45 -5.19 -2.18
CA ASP A 286 8.18 -4.58 -3.29
C ASP A 286 9.48 -3.88 -2.84
N VAL A 287 9.64 -3.61 -1.53
CA VAL A 287 10.82 -2.93 -0.95
C VAL A 287 11.56 -3.81 0.07
N LEU A 288 10.85 -4.50 0.97
CA LEU A 288 11.47 -5.36 2.01
C LEU A 288 11.59 -6.84 1.59
N PHE A 289 11.05 -7.19 0.42
CA PHE A 289 10.95 -8.54 -0.16
C PHE A 289 10.20 -9.57 0.73
N GLN A 290 9.32 -9.07 1.59
CA GLN A 290 8.46 -9.80 2.53
C GLN A 290 7.04 -9.94 1.96
N ASP A 291 6.83 -10.88 1.02
CA ASP A 291 5.52 -11.14 0.39
C ASP A 291 4.57 -11.95 1.31
N TRP A 292 4.30 -11.43 2.51
CA TRP A 292 3.41 -12.05 3.48
C TRP A 292 1.96 -12.29 2.98
N PRO A 293 1.39 -11.50 2.05
CA PRO A 293 0.08 -11.82 1.47
C PRO A 293 0.09 -13.12 0.65
N ALA A 294 1.21 -13.43 -0.02
CA ALA A 294 1.39 -14.74 -0.66
C ALA A 294 1.59 -15.85 0.38
N TRP A 295 2.39 -15.62 1.42
CA TRP A 295 2.69 -16.63 2.46
C TRP A 295 1.44 -17.10 3.22
N ILE A 296 0.51 -16.20 3.53
CA ILE A 296 -0.77 -16.56 4.15
C ILE A 296 -1.60 -17.48 3.25
N ARG A 297 -1.69 -17.16 1.95
CA ARG A 297 -2.55 -17.84 0.96
C ARG A 297 -1.99 -19.19 0.52
N SER A 298 -0.67 -19.29 0.38
CA SER A 298 0.06 -20.56 0.20
C SER A 298 0.13 -21.39 1.49
N ASN A 299 -0.57 -20.97 2.56
CA ASN A 299 -0.63 -21.61 3.87
C ASN A 299 0.73 -21.87 4.53
N LEU A 300 1.74 -21.06 4.22
CA LEU A 300 3.03 -21.08 4.90
C LEU A 300 2.92 -20.54 6.33
N LEU A 301 1.96 -19.64 6.61
CA LEU A 301 1.68 -19.08 7.93
C LEU A 301 0.29 -19.47 8.46
N ASP A 302 0.22 -19.77 9.76
CA ASP A 302 -1.02 -19.91 10.53
C ASP A 302 -1.50 -18.56 11.08
N ALA A 303 -0.58 -17.64 11.36
CA ALA A 303 -0.87 -16.25 11.72
C ALA A 303 0.19 -15.27 11.18
N LEU A 304 -0.17 -13.98 11.11
CA LEU A 304 0.75 -12.87 10.86
C LEU A 304 0.53 -11.80 11.92
N ILE A 305 1.58 -11.43 12.64
CA ILE A 305 1.58 -10.39 13.66
C ILE A 305 1.94 -9.07 12.98
N LEU A 306 1.05 -8.08 13.06
CA LEU A 306 1.30 -6.73 12.55
C LEU A 306 1.54 -5.77 13.74
N PRO A 307 2.72 -5.13 13.84
CA PRO A 307 3.01 -4.19 14.92
C PRO A 307 2.14 -2.94 14.88
N ASN A 308 1.62 -2.52 16.04
CA ASN A 308 0.99 -1.21 16.22
C ASN A 308 2.01 -0.09 16.48
N TYR A 309 3.30 -0.36 16.28
CA TYR A 309 4.41 0.58 16.53
C TYR A 309 4.76 1.38 15.28
N SER A 310 3.88 2.31 14.92
CA SER A 310 4.24 3.34 13.95
C SER A 310 3.72 4.70 14.41
N THR A 311 4.61 5.68 14.44
CA THR A 311 4.29 7.10 14.63
C THR A 311 3.67 7.72 13.37
N ARG A 312 3.69 6.98 12.26
CA ARG A 312 2.77 7.10 11.11
C ARG A 312 1.54 6.21 11.39
N GLN A 313 0.34 6.66 11.06
CA GLN A 313 -0.92 6.06 11.55
C GLN A 313 -1.35 4.79 10.80
N ASP A 314 -0.39 4.05 10.24
CA ASP A 314 -0.62 3.16 9.11
C ASP A 314 -1.09 1.76 9.58
N GLY A 315 -0.50 1.23 10.66
CA GLY A 315 -0.72 -0.14 11.14
C GLY A 315 -2.18 -0.48 11.46
N GLU A 316 -2.87 0.37 12.24
CA GLU A 316 -4.28 0.14 12.59
C GLU A 316 -5.23 0.21 11.38
N VAL A 317 -4.95 1.11 10.43
CA VAL A 317 -5.79 1.29 9.24
C VAL A 317 -5.65 0.09 8.31
N LEU A 318 -4.43 -0.43 8.16
CA LEU A 318 -4.10 -1.49 7.22
C LEU A 318 -4.82 -2.81 7.51
N VAL A 319 -5.01 -3.21 8.78
CA VAL A 319 -5.71 -4.47 9.12
C VAL A 319 -7.17 -4.46 8.71
N ASP A 320 -7.82 -3.29 8.68
CA ASP A 320 -9.15 -3.17 8.09
C ASP A 320 -9.10 -3.27 6.56
N ILE A 321 -8.08 -2.73 5.88
CA ILE A 321 -8.02 -2.79 4.41
C ILE A 321 -7.71 -4.18 3.82
N LEU A 322 -7.39 -5.18 4.65
CA LEU A 322 -7.03 -6.51 4.16
C LEU A 322 -8.26 -7.34 3.71
N PRO A 323 -8.10 -8.14 2.63
CA PRO A 323 -9.02 -9.23 2.29
C PRO A 323 -9.29 -10.18 3.46
N ALA A 324 -10.50 -10.77 3.49
CA ALA A 324 -10.99 -11.54 4.65
C ALA A 324 -10.16 -12.82 4.92
N ASP A 325 -9.63 -13.45 3.87
CA ASP A 325 -8.68 -14.57 3.90
C ASP A 325 -7.38 -14.22 4.63
N LEU A 326 -6.91 -12.97 4.49
CA LEU A 326 -5.76 -12.48 5.24
C LEU A 326 -6.17 -12.12 6.67
N ARG A 327 -7.27 -11.36 6.83
CA ARG A 327 -7.75 -10.87 8.13
C ARG A 327 -7.97 -11.98 9.16
N SER A 328 -8.50 -13.14 8.74
CA SER A 328 -8.72 -14.29 9.62
C SER A 328 -7.43 -14.89 10.22
N LYS A 329 -6.25 -14.52 9.71
CA LYS A 329 -4.94 -14.91 10.25
C LYS A 329 -4.17 -13.76 10.94
N ILE A 330 -4.70 -12.55 11.01
CA ILE A 330 -3.98 -11.41 11.59
C ILE A 330 -4.00 -11.45 13.13
N TRP A 331 -2.83 -11.24 13.72
CA TRP A 331 -2.62 -10.85 15.09
C TRP A 331 -2.15 -9.38 15.14
N ILE A 332 -2.54 -8.65 16.18
CA ILE A 332 -2.02 -7.30 16.46
C ILE A 332 -0.90 -7.41 17.51
N SER A 333 0.02 -6.45 17.57
CA SER A 333 0.88 -6.31 18.76
C SER A 333 1.08 -4.86 19.22
N SER A 334 1.06 -4.63 20.54
CA SER A 334 1.13 -3.28 21.13
C SER A 334 1.84 -3.25 22.50
N GLN A 335 2.26 -2.06 22.93
CA GLN A 335 3.08 -1.84 24.13
C GLN A 335 2.17 -1.54 25.31
N VAL A 336 2.40 -2.21 26.43
CA VAL A 336 1.99 -1.67 27.73
C VAL A 336 3.10 -0.73 28.17
N ARG A 337 2.79 0.55 28.38
CA ARG A 337 3.67 1.51 29.05
C ARG A 337 3.03 1.90 30.38
N GLY A 338 3.81 1.89 31.44
CA GLY A 338 3.31 2.12 32.81
C GLY A 338 2.87 3.55 33.13
N ASP A 339 2.75 4.44 32.15
CA ASP A 339 2.35 5.84 32.34
C ASP A 339 0.93 6.12 31.80
N HIS A 340 0.11 6.82 32.60
CA HIS A 340 -1.31 7.07 32.33
C HIS A 340 -1.60 7.96 31.10
N SER A 341 -0.59 8.35 30.30
CA SER A 341 -0.82 8.99 29.00
C SER A 341 -1.05 7.99 27.86
N SER A 342 -0.69 6.71 28.07
CA SER A 342 -0.46 5.74 26.99
C SER A 342 -1.50 4.62 26.87
N ASP A 343 -2.41 4.47 27.86
CA ASP A 343 -3.42 3.38 27.92
C ASP A 343 -4.20 3.20 26.60
N ALA A 344 -4.47 4.31 25.89
CA ALA A 344 -5.16 4.30 24.61
C ALA A 344 -4.51 3.40 23.52
N ALA A 345 -3.19 3.18 23.52
CA ALA A 345 -2.47 2.55 22.41
C ALA A 345 -2.55 1.01 22.37
N TRP A 346 -2.79 0.36 23.51
CA TRP A 346 -3.09 -1.08 23.57
C TRP A 346 -4.60 -1.34 23.62
N GLU A 347 -5.38 -0.38 24.14
CA GLU A 347 -6.83 -0.44 24.15
C GLU A 347 -7.47 -0.19 22.78
N ALA A 348 -6.92 0.68 21.93
CA ALA A 348 -7.56 1.07 20.67
C ALA A 348 -7.91 -0.12 19.74
N PRO A 349 -7.03 -1.11 19.52
CA PRO A 349 -7.39 -2.33 18.80
C PRO A 349 -8.58 -3.07 19.41
N ILE A 350 -8.69 -3.15 20.74
CA ILE A 350 -9.82 -3.80 21.42
C ILE A 350 -11.10 -2.95 21.33
N ARG A 351 -11.02 -1.67 21.72
CA ARG A 351 -12.15 -0.73 21.78
C ARG A 351 -12.73 -0.42 20.39
N SER A 352 -11.96 -0.58 19.32
CA SER A 352 -12.43 -0.46 17.93
C SER A 352 -13.41 -1.54 17.48
N GLY A 353 -13.58 -2.62 18.26
CA GLY A 353 -14.50 -3.72 17.96
C GLY A 353 -14.09 -4.61 16.77
N ARG A 354 -12.85 -4.48 16.30
CA ARG A 354 -12.31 -5.25 15.17
C ARG A 354 -12.23 -6.74 15.50
N LYS A 355 -12.74 -7.61 14.61
CA LYS A 355 -12.44 -9.06 14.65
C LYS A 355 -11.02 -9.31 14.12
N PHE A 356 -10.19 -9.98 14.90
CA PHE A 356 -8.83 -10.45 14.60
C PHE A 356 -8.47 -11.67 15.47
N LEU A 357 -7.51 -12.50 15.04
CA LEU A 357 -7.27 -13.84 15.60
C LEU A 357 -6.54 -13.81 16.96
N GLY A 358 -5.73 -12.78 17.22
CA GLY A 358 -5.09 -12.62 18.52
C GLY A 358 -4.33 -11.31 18.73
N MET A 359 -3.88 -11.07 19.96
CA MET A 359 -3.00 -9.95 20.30
C MET A 359 -1.76 -10.41 21.09
N VAL A 360 -0.62 -9.79 20.80
CA VAL A 360 0.60 -9.87 21.61
C VAL A 360 0.84 -8.52 22.29
N LEU A 361 0.79 -8.47 23.62
CA LEU A 361 1.21 -7.28 24.36
C LEU A 361 2.67 -7.41 24.83
N PHE A 362 3.44 -6.34 24.69
CA PHE A 362 4.85 -6.33 25.08
C PHE A 362 5.02 -5.97 26.56
N ASP A 363 5.99 -6.64 27.18
CA ASP A 363 6.40 -6.58 28.59
C ASP A 363 5.35 -6.98 29.65
N ALA A 364 5.41 -8.24 30.09
CA ALA A 364 4.63 -8.78 31.20
C ALA A 364 4.91 -8.13 32.57
N LEU A 365 6.04 -7.42 32.76
CA LEU A 365 6.36 -6.75 34.03
C LEU A 365 5.59 -5.43 34.20
N GLN A 366 5.23 -4.77 33.09
CA GLN A 366 4.43 -3.56 33.08
C GLN A 366 2.92 -3.82 33.21
N LEU A 367 2.50 -5.09 33.29
CA LEU A 367 1.13 -5.43 33.68
C LEU A 367 0.83 -4.93 35.11
N PRO A 368 -0.30 -4.24 35.34
CA PRO A 368 -0.69 -3.78 36.66
C PRO A 368 -0.86 -4.95 37.64
N SER A 369 -0.59 -4.68 38.93
CA SER A 369 -0.94 -5.60 40.01
C SER A 369 -2.46 -5.84 40.05
N PRO A 370 -2.95 -7.04 40.38
CA PRO A 370 -4.38 -7.35 40.41
C PRO A 370 -5.24 -6.36 41.23
N ASP A 371 -4.64 -5.76 42.27
CA ASP A 371 -5.32 -4.85 43.20
C ASP A 371 -5.31 -3.37 42.77
N ARG A 372 -4.76 -3.02 41.59
CA ARG A 372 -4.66 -1.63 41.10
C ARG A 372 -4.80 -1.48 39.59
N GLY A 373 -5.99 -1.07 39.14
CA GLY A 373 -6.20 -0.52 37.79
C GLY A 373 -7.55 -0.90 37.18
N PRO A 374 -7.97 -0.24 36.07
CA PRO A 374 -9.04 -0.78 35.24
C PRO A 374 -8.61 -2.14 34.71
N ASN A 375 -9.42 -3.17 34.97
CA ASN A 375 -8.98 -4.56 34.77
C ASN A 375 -8.94 -4.91 33.27
N ILE A 376 -7.75 -5.23 32.76
CA ILE A 376 -7.51 -5.66 31.37
C ILE A 376 -8.44 -6.84 30.97
N ALA A 377 -8.78 -7.72 31.91
CA ALA A 377 -9.73 -8.81 31.69
C ALA A 377 -11.15 -8.37 31.33
N VAL A 378 -11.58 -7.17 31.72
CA VAL A 378 -12.88 -6.59 31.30
C VAL A 378 -12.86 -6.28 29.81
N HIS A 379 -11.78 -5.70 29.29
CA HIS A 379 -11.61 -5.43 27.87
C HIS A 379 -11.55 -6.72 27.04
N TRP A 380 -10.96 -7.79 27.58
CA TRP A 380 -11.02 -9.12 26.94
C TRP A 380 -12.43 -9.71 26.87
N SER A 381 -13.33 -9.39 27.80
CA SER A 381 -14.73 -9.87 27.73
C SER A 381 -15.49 -9.22 26.57
N GLN A 382 -15.24 -7.93 26.32
CA GLN A 382 -15.76 -7.19 25.17
C GLN A 382 -15.20 -7.77 23.86
N ALA A 383 -13.88 -7.93 23.75
CA ALA A 383 -13.23 -8.54 22.59
C ALA A 383 -13.70 -9.98 22.31
N ALA A 384 -13.91 -10.78 23.36
CA ALA A 384 -14.38 -12.15 23.22
C ALA A 384 -15.79 -12.21 22.63
N SER A 385 -16.73 -11.40 23.14
CA SER A 385 -18.12 -11.40 22.64
C SER A 385 -18.24 -11.14 21.13
N LEU A 386 -17.41 -10.23 20.60
CA LEU A 386 -17.38 -9.90 19.17
C LEU A 386 -16.81 -11.06 18.31
N ASN A 387 -15.94 -11.90 18.88
CA ASN A 387 -15.37 -13.07 18.24
C ASN A 387 -16.18 -14.37 18.47
N THR A 388 -17.27 -14.35 19.26
CA THR A 388 -18.14 -15.53 19.44
C THR A 388 -19.35 -15.59 18.50
N GLU A 389 -19.73 -14.47 17.89
CA GLU A 389 -20.52 -14.50 16.66
C GLU A 389 -19.72 -15.17 15.52
N PRO A 390 -20.35 -16.00 14.67
CA PRO A 390 -19.71 -16.51 13.47
C PRO A 390 -19.15 -15.41 12.55
N ILE A 391 -18.30 -15.80 11.60
CA ILE A 391 -18.01 -14.97 10.42
C ILE A 391 -19.16 -15.15 9.40
N ASP A 392 -20.38 -14.93 9.86
CA ASP A 392 -21.57 -14.96 9.02
C ASP A 392 -21.57 -13.71 8.10
N SER A 393 -21.89 -13.79 6.81
CA SER A 393 -23.00 -14.52 6.16
C SER A 393 -24.40 -13.98 6.52
N GLN A 394 -24.51 -13.16 7.57
CA GLN A 394 -25.72 -12.41 7.90
C GLN A 394 -26.02 -11.43 6.75
N PRO A 395 -27.25 -11.41 6.21
CA PRO A 395 -27.62 -10.44 5.18
C PRO A 395 -27.42 -9.01 5.67
N ILE A 396 -26.97 -8.13 4.77
CA ILE A 396 -27.04 -6.69 5.00
C ILE A 396 -28.52 -6.35 5.21
N LEU A 397 -28.88 -5.77 6.36
CA LEU A 397 -30.19 -5.15 6.56
C LEU A 397 -30.27 -3.86 5.75
N VAL A 398 -30.45 -4.02 4.44
CA VAL A 398 -30.87 -2.98 3.52
C VAL A 398 -32.34 -2.66 3.83
N ALA A 399 -32.69 -1.39 3.99
CA ALA A 399 -34.09 -0.99 4.05
C ALA A 399 -34.75 -1.30 2.69
N ASP A 400 -35.87 -2.03 2.70
CA ASP A 400 -36.48 -2.72 1.55
C ASP A 400 -36.15 -2.14 0.16
N SER A 401 -35.15 -2.74 -0.48
CA SER A 401 -34.91 -2.60 -1.92
C SER A 401 -34.65 -3.98 -2.51
N THR A 402 -35.64 -4.51 -3.23
CA THR A 402 -35.67 -5.89 -3.76
C THR A 402 -34.81 -6.08 -5.02
N GLU A 403 -33.73 -5.32 -5.18
CA GLU A 403 -32.82 -5.38 -6.32
C GLU A 403 -31.49 -6.02 -5.94
N THR A 404 -30.97 -6.85 -6.84
CA THR A 404 -29.66 -7.53 -6.68
C THR A 404 -28.48 -6.55 -6.76
N PRO A 405 -27.31 -6.91 -6.20
CA PRO A 405 -26.09 -6.10 -6.30
C PRO A 405 -25.72 -5.76 -7.75
N ARG A 406 -25.24 -4.53 -7.98
CA ARG A 406 -24.90 -3.92 -9.29
C ARG A 406 -23.70 -4.55 -10.03
N ALA A 407 -23.37 -5.80 -9.73
CA ALA A 407 -22.10 -6.46 -10.06
C ALA A 407 -22.01 -6.92 -11.54
N GLY A 408 -21.94 -5.96 -12.47
CA GLY A 408 -21.74 -6.26 -13.90
C GLY A 408 -22.05 -5.10 -14.85
N GLU A 409 -22.91 -4.18 -14.43
CA GLU A 409 -23.40 -3.10 -15.28
C GLU A 409 -22.36 -2.00 -15.53
N ARG A 410 -22.48 -1.29 -16.66
CA ARG A 410 -21.75 -0.05 -16.93
C ARG A 410 -22.53 1.10 -16.30
N VAL A 411 -21.87 1.90 -15.47
CA VAL A 411 -22.48 3.06 -14.81
C VAL A 411 -22.81 4.16 -15.82
N SER A 412 -23.95 4.83 -15.62
CA SER A 412 -24.35 6.04 -16.37
C SER A 412 -23.63 7.27 -15.84
N LEU A 413 -23.25 8.19 -16.74
CA LEU A 413 -22.66 9.48 -16.37
C LEU A 413 -23.72 10.53 -15.98
N GLU A 414 -25.00 10.27 -16.20
CA GLU A 414 -26.08 11.22 -15.95
C GLU A 414 -26.29 11.48 -14.44
N GLY A 415 -26.31 12.75 -14.05
CA GLY A 415 -26.56 13.19 -12.68
C GLY A 415 -25.41 12.92 -11.70
N ILE A 416 -24.17 12.74 -12.18
CA ILE A 416 -23.00 12.52 -11.33
C ILE A 416 -22.76 13.74 -10.41
N ARG A 417 -22.59 13.49 -9.13
CA ARG A 417 -22.21 14.49 -8.11
C ARG A 417 -21.05 13.90 -7.32
N ALA A 418 -19.84 14.28 -7.71
CA ALA A 418 -18.61 13.59 -7.35
C ALA A 418 -17.72 14.40 -6.40
N LEU A 419 -17.29 13.77 -5.31
CA LEU A 419 -16.28 14.32 -4.40
C LEU A 419 -14.88 13.94 -4.90
N TYR A 420 -14.03 14.94 -5.17
CA TYR A 420 -12.65 14.69 -5.57
C TYR A 420 -11.72 14.46 -4.37
N ALA A 421 -10.70 13.62 -4.57
CA ALA A 421 -9.72 13.21 -3.55
C ALA A 421 -10.37 12.75 -2.24
N PHE A 422 -11.30 11.79 -2.36
CA PHE A 422 -12.02 11.22 -1.24
C PHE A 422 -11.09 10.38 -0.34
N GLN A 423 -11.07 10.71 0.95
CA GLN A 423 -10.29 10.08 2.01
C GLN A 423 -11.23 9.81 3.20
N PRO A 424 -11.68 8.55 3.41
CA PRO A 424 -12.65 8.21 4.46
C PRO A 424 -12.08 8.29 5.89
N ASP A 425 -10.76 8.30 6.00
CA ASP A 425 -9.94 8.42 7.21
C ASP A 425 -9.63 9.88 7.59
N ALA A 426 -9.77 10.81 6.64
CA ALA A 426 -9.66 12.24 6.87
C ALA A 426 -10.99 12.86 7.34
N ALA A 427 -10.93 14.07 7.87
CA ALA A 427 -12.15 14.82 8.23
C ALA A 427 -12.98 15.16 6.96
N PRO A 428 -14.32 15.17 7.05
CA PRO A 428 -15.15 15.02 8.25
C PRO A 428 -15.60 13.55 8.49
N PHE A 429 -14.93 12.58 7.87
CA PHE A 429 -15.28 11.16 7.90
C PHE A 429 -14.49 10.38 8.97
N LYS A 430 -13.34 10.91 9.43
CA LYS A 430 -12.48 10.33 10.46
C LYS A 430 -13.26 9.84 11.68
N GLY A 431 -13.13 8.54 11.97
CA GLY A 431 -13.78 7.88 13.12
C GLY A 431 -15.20 7.37 12.85
N LEU A 432 -15.79 7.62 11.68
CA LEU A 432 -17.08 7.05 11.29
C LEU A 432 -16.89 5.63 10.71
N THR A 433 -17.87 4.76 10.92
CA THR A 433 -17.94 3.46 10.24
C THR A 433 -18.22 3.65 8.73
N PRO A 434 -17.87 2.69 7.86
CA PRO A 434 -18.12 2.79 6.41
C PRO A 434 -19.55 3.17 6.02
N ASN A 435 -20.56 2.63 6.72
CA ASN A 435 -21.96 2.96 6.45
C ASN A 435 -22.31 4.40 6.87
N GLN A 436 -21.72 4.91 7.96
CA GLN A 436 -21.89 6.31 8.38
C GLN A 436 -21.17 7.28 7.44
N VAL A 437 -19.99 6.93 6.92
CA VAL A 437 -19.29 7.70 5.87
C VAL A 437 -20.15 7.80 4.62
N VAL A 438 -20.71 6.67 4.17
CA VAL A 438 -21.58 6.60 2.98
C VAL A 438 -22.90 7.34 3.19
N SER A 439 -23.53 7.26 4.37
CA SER A 439 -24.66 8.12 4.74
C SER A 439 -24.26 9.59 4.64
N ARG A 440 -23.18 10.00 5.30
CA ARG A 440 -22.73 11.40 5.32
C ARG A 440 -22.42 11.96 3.92
N LEU A 441 -21.89 11.12 3.01
CA LEU A 441 -21.71 11.48 1.59
C LEU A 441 -23.06 11.71 0.90
N ALA A 442 -24.03 10.80 1.07
CA ALA A 442 -25.36 10.91 0.46
C ALA A 442 -26.18 12.08 1.03
N ASP A 443 -26.13 12.26 2.36
CA ASP A 443 -26.68 13.41 3.07
C ASP A 443 -26.13 14.72 2.53
N SER A 444 -24.82 14.77 2.22
CA SER A 444 -24.14 15.92 1.61
C SER A 444 -24.42 16.10 0.10
N GLY A 445 -25.28 15.25 -0.49
CA GLY A 445 -25.71 15.32 -1.89
C GLY A 445 -24.83 14.57 -2.89
N PHE A 446 -23.73 13.94 -2.47
CA PHE A 446 -22.86 13.17 -3.36
C PHE A 446 -23.45 11.80 -3.71
N ASN A 447 -23.14 11.30 -4.92
CA ASN A 447 -23.43 9.93 -5.35
C ASN A 447 -22.20 9.21 -5.94
N THR A 448 -21.06 9.91 -5.97
CA THR A 448 -19.83 9.49 -6.65
C THR A 448 -18.61 9.94 -5.84
N VAL A 449 -17.53 9.15 -5.84
CA VAL A 449 -16.25 9.51 -5.22
C VAL A 449 -15.07 9.21 -6.14
N PHE A 450 -14.06 10.08 -6.14
CA PHE A 450 -12.74 9.81 -6.72
C PHE A 450 -11.77 9.39 -5.62
N GLY A 451 -11.30 8.14 -5.62
CA GLY A 451 -10.35 7.65 -4.61
C GLY A 451 -9.81 6.24 -4.87
N GLY A 452 -8.53 6.14 -5.23
CA GLY A 452 -7.80 4.89 -5.51
C GLY A 452 -7.29 4.13 -4.28
N SER A 453 -7.57 4.61 -3.06
CA SER A 453 -7.31 3.88 -1.82
C SER A 453 -8.56 3.95 -0.93
N SER A 454 -9.22 2.80 -0.77
CA SER A 454 -10.39 2.63 0.09
C SER A 454 -10.46 1.19 0.56
N SER A 455 -10.73 0.97 1.85
CA SER A 455 -10.79 -0.37 2.46
C SER A 455 -11.87 -1.24 1.80
N PRO A 456 -11.76 -2.59 1.79
CA PRO A 456 -12.80 -3.46 1.23
C PRO A 456 -14.19 -3.23 1.85
N GLN A 457 -14.25 -2.82 3.12
CA GLN A 457 -15.51 -2.44 3.77
C GLN A 457 -16.04 -1.11 3.23
N MET A 458 -15.18 -0.12 2.98
CA MET A 458 -15.56 1.12 2.31
C MET A 458 -16.03 0.86 0.87
N ARG A 459 -15.30 0.02 0.12
CA ARG A 459 -15.69 -0.40 -1.24
C ARG A 459 -17.06 -1.08 -1.24
N ARG A 460 -17.30 -2.02 -0.32
CA ARG A 460 -18.59 -2.71 -0.14
C ARG A 460 -19.71 -1.76 0.31
N ALA A 461 -19.44 -0.82 1.23
CA ALA A 461 -20.45 0.14 1.70
C ALA A 461 -20.88 1.08 0.56
N LEU A 462 -19.92 1.60 -0.21
CA LEU A 462 -20.18 2.40 -1.42
C LEU A 462 -20.97 1.57 -2.45
N GLN A 463 -20.53 0.35 -2.74
CA GLN A 463 -21.18 -0.58 -3.68
C GLN A 463 -22.62 -0.94 -3.27
N ALA A 464 -22.87 -1.20 -1.98
CA ALA A 464 -24.19 -1.50 -1.43
C ALA A 464 -25.13 -0.29 -1.51
N ALA A 465 -24.63 0.92 -1.23
CA ALA A 465 -25.36 2.17 -1.45
C ALA A 465 -25.35 2.64 -2.93
N ARG A 466 -24.86 1.79 -3.85
CA ARG A 466 -24.80 2.04 -5.31
C ARG A 466 -24.04 3.31 -5.72
N PHE A 467 -23.12 3.78 -4.87
CA PHE A 467 -22.19 4.89 -5.16
C PHE A 467 -21.24 4.52 -6.29
N THR A 468 -21.00 5.48 -7.17
CA THR A 468 -20.04 5.34 -8.26
C THR A 468 -18.61 5.60 -7.77
N ARG A 469 -17.66 4.76 -8.17
CA ARG A 469 -16.26 4.84 -7.75
C ARG A 469 -15.32 5.05 -8.93
N PHE A 470 -14.76 6.25 -9.02
CA PHE A 470 -13.73 6.62 -9.98
C PHE A 470 -12.34 6.69 -9.32
N VAL A 471 -11.30 6.56 -10.13
CA VAL A 471 -9.90 6.69 -9.69
C VAL A 471 -9.14 7.57 -10.67
N GLU A 472 -8.55 8.65 -10.19
CA GLU A 472 -7.60 9.46 -10.96
C GLU A 472 -6.20 8.82 -10.91
N ILE A 473 -5.47 8.92 -12.03
CA ILE A 473 -4.11 8.43 -12.21
C ILE A 473 -3.25 9.55 -12.82
N PRO A 474 -2.26 10.11 -12.09
CA PRO A 474 -1.41 11.16 -12.62
C PRO A 474 -0.31 10.53 -13.44
N LEU A 475 -0.28 10.81 -14.75
CA LEU A 475 0.59 10.12 -15.70
C LEU A 475 2.00 10.71 -15.77
N PHE A 476 2.13 11.95 -16.23
CA PHE A 476 3.41 12.53 -16.67
C PHE A 476 3.87 13.71 -15.80
N VAL A 477 3.85 13.50 -14.47
CA VAL A 477 4.29 14.49 -13.47
C VAL A 477 4.97 13.80 -12.26
N GLY A 478 5.96 14.46 -11.66
CA GLY A 478 6.53 14.13 -10.35
C GLY A 478 8.05 13.92 -10.33
N GLU A 479 8.75 14.60 -9.42
CA GLU A 479 10.22 14.60 -9.32
C GLU A 479 10.84 13.22 -9.12
N LYS A 480 10.14 12.28 -8.46
CA LYS A 480 10.58 10.89 -8.31
C LYS A 480 10.89 10.19 -9.63
N HIS A 481 10.21 10.59 -10.72
CA HIS A 481 10.48 10.05 -12.05
C HIS A 481 11.81 10.62 -12.59
N TRP A 482 12.12 11.90 -12.33
CA TRP A 482 13.41 12.52 -12.68
C TRP A 482 14.58 11.96 -11.88
N GLN A 483 14.37 11.61 -10.61
CA GLN A 483 15.39 11.00 -9.74
C GLN A 483 15.76 9.59 -10.22
N ARG A 484 14.76 8.81 -10.65
CA ARG A 484 14.94 7.45 -11.21
C ARG A 484 15.50 7.44 -12.64
N ASP A 485 15.11 8.42 -13.45
CA ASP A 485 15.56 8.59 -14.83
C ASP A 485 15.64 10.09 -15.17
N PRO A 486 16.83 10.71 -15.09
CA PRO A 486 17.00 12.11 -15.44
C PRO A 486 16.65 12.43 -16.91
N ASP A 487 16.59 11.47 -17.82
CA ASP A 487 16.28 11.69 -19.23
C ASP A 487 14.77 11.62 -19.54
N CYS A 488 13.93 11.28 -18.55
CA CYS A 488 12.49 11.55 -18.62
C CYS A 488 12.15 13.04 -18.42
N GLN A 489 13.09 13.88 -17.97
CA GLN A 489 12.90 15.34 -17.94
C GLN A 489 12.68 15.88 -19.37
N PRO A 490 11.60 16.66 -19.62
CA PRO A 490 11.37 17.27 -20.92
C PRO A 490 12.52 18.20 -21.30
N VAL A 491 12.90 18.21 -22.57
CA VAL A 491 13.92 19.12 -23.12
C VAL A 491 13.24 20.23 -23.90
N ALA A 492 13.57 21.48 -23.58
CA ALA A 492 13.04 22.69 -24.24
C ALA A 492 13.77 23.02 -25.55
N ARG A 493 13.23 23.94 -26.35
CA ARG A 493 13.79 24.35 -27.67
C ARG A 493 15.27 24.76 -27.68
N ASN A 494 15.84 25.08 -26.52
CA ASN A 494 17.25 25.47 -26.36
C ASN A 494 18.17 24.31 -25.93
N GLY A 495 17.69 23.07 -26.01
CA GLY A 495 18.43 21.86 -25.60
C GLY A 495 18.56 21.66 -24.09
N ARG A 496 18.00 22.54 -23.24
CA ARG A 496 18.07 22.41 -21.78
C ARG A 496 16.86 21.64 -21.24
N LYS A 497 17.09 20.84 -20.20
CA LYS A 497 16.02 20.17 -19.45
C LYS A 497 15.14 21.21 -18.72
N VAL A 498 13.83 20.99 -18.71
CA VAL A 498 12.83 21.87 -18.09
C VAL A 498 12.99 21.85 -16.57
N LYS A 499 13.06 23.03 -15.98
CA LYS A 499 13.04 23.19 -14.52
C LYS A 499 11.62 23.05 -13.98
N LYS A 500 11.49 22.60 -12.73
CA LYS A 500 10.25 22.63 -11.95
C LYS A 500 9.70 24.07 -11.87
N GLN A 501 8.39 24.23 -12.01
CA GLN A 501 7.69 25.51 -11.79
C GLN A 501 6.77 25.33 -10.57
N GLY A 502 6.98 26.11 -9.50
CA GLY A 502 6.24 25.92 -8.24
C GLY A 502 6.31 24.47 -7.72
N TRP A 503 5.17 23.77 -7.69
CA TRP A 503 5.07 22.34 -7.37
C TRP A 503 5.20 21.43 -8.61
N TYR A 504 5.00 21.95 -9.82
CA TYR A 504 4.88 21.18 -11.06
C TYR A 504 6.24 20.73 -11.59
N ALA A 505 6.46 19.41 -11.56
CA ALA A 505 7.62 18.72 -12.11
C ALA A 505 7.21 17.88 -13.33
N PRO A 506 7.14 18.46 -14.54
CA PRO A 506 6.66 17.76 -15.74
C PRO A 506 7.58 16.61 -16.18
N VAL A 507 7.01 15.52 -16.67
CA VAL A 507 7.74 14.41 -17.29
C VAL A 507 7.45 14.39 -18.80
N CYS A 508 8.39 13.91 -19.61
CA CYS A 508 8.15 13.72 -21.04
C CYS A 508 7.06 12.66 -21.24
N PRO A 509 5.92 12.97 -21.88
CA PRO A 509 4.82 12.01 -22.03
C PRO A 509 5.14 10.85 -22.96
N ASN A 510 6.31 10.85 -23.61
CA ASN A 510 6.79 9.82 -24.53
C ASN A 510 7.83 8.87 -23.89
N THR A 511 8.17 9.04 -22.61
CA THR A 511 9.11 8.14 -21.90
C THR A 511 8.59 6.69 -21.89
N PRO A 512 9.25 5.72 -22.55
CA PRO A 512 8.64 4.41 -22.83
C PRO A 512 8.38 3.57 -21.58
N TRP A 513 9.34 3.49 -20.65
CA TRP A 513 9.18 2.73 -19.40
C TRP A 513 8.04 3.29 -18.54
N LEU A 514 7.84 4.61 -18.54
CA LEU A 514 6.79 5.28 -17.77
C LEU A 514 5.42 5.07 -18.40
N ARG A 515 5.31 5.12 -19.74
CA ARG A 515 4.07 4.73 -20.45
C ARG A 515 3.63 3.32 -20.08
N GLU A 516 4.57 2.37 -20.05
CA GLU A 516 4.24 0.98 -19.71
C GLU A 516 3.95 0.79 -18.22
N GLU A 517 4.73 1.41 -17.33
CA GLU A 517 4.50 1.36 -15.88
C GLU A 517 3.14 1.93 -15.47
N LYS A 518 2.74 3.08 -16.02
CA LYS A 518 1.43 3.69 -15.77
C LYS A 518 0.30 2.83 -16.34
N LEU A 519 0.49 2.23 -17.52
CA LEU A 519 -0.48 1.29 -18.09
C LEU A 519 -0.67 0.07 -17.18
N GLN A 520 0.41 -0.58 -16.74
CA GLN A 520 0.32 -1.73 -15.84
C GLN A 520 -0.25 -1.35 -14.45
N THR A 521 -0.03 -0.11 -13.99
CA THR A 521 -0.69 0.43 -12.78
C THR A 521 -2.20 0.56 -12.98
N ILE A 522 -2.65 1.14 -14.10
CA ILE A 522 -4.08 1.25 -14.46
C ILE A 522 -4.71 -0.16 -14.53
N LEU A 523 -4.09 -1.09 -15.26
CA LEU A 523 -4.63 -2.45 -15.42
C LEU A 523 -4.68 -3.22 -14.09
N ARG A 524 -3.73 -2.99 -13.16
CA ARG A 524 -3.78 -3.53 -11.79
C ARG A 524 -4.99 -2.98 -11.03
N ILE A 525 -5.18 -1.66 -11.01
CA ILE A 525 -6.29 -1.00 -10.30
C ILE A 525 -7.66 -1.45 -10.85
N VAL A 526 -7.80 -1.59 -12.17
CA VAL A 526 -9.03 -2.07 -12.82
C VAL A 526 -9.37 -3.52 -12.44
N ARG A 527 -8.36 -4.39 -12.26
CA ARG A 527 -8.56 -5.77 -11.78
C ARG A 527 -8.89 -5.83 -10.29
N ASP A 528 -8.12 -5.12 -9.47
CA ASP A 528 -8.01 -5.42 -8.04
C ASP A 528 -8.94 -4.58 -7.15
N GLN A 529 -9.50 -3.47 -7.66
CA GLN A 529 -10.25 -2.49 -6.85
C GLN A 529 -11.75 -2.37 -7.14
N GLU A 530 -12.31 -3.16 -8.07
CA GLU A 530 -13.74 -3.11 -8.47
C GLU A 530 -14.24 -1.68 -8.77
N ILE A 531 -13.60 -0.98 -9.70
CA ILE A 531 -13.88 0.44 -10.00
C ILE A 531 -14.74 0.64 -11.25
N ASP A 532 -15.60 1.66 -11.20
CA ASP A 532 -16.51 2.01 -12.29
C ASP A 532 -15.83 2.83 -13.37
N GLY A 533 -14.72 3.51 -13.06
CA GLY A 533 -13.97 4.29 -14.05
C GLY A 533 -12.57 4.75 -13.63
N VAL A 534 -11.72 4.99 -14.62
CA VAL A 534 -10.35 5.54 -14.47
C VAL A 534 -10.28 6.89 -15.17
N TRP A 535 -9.76 7.91 -14.50
CA TRP A 535 -9.49 9.22 -15.09
C TRP A 535 -7.99 9.43 -15.27
N LEU A 536 -7.61 9.86 -16.47
CA LEU A 536 -6.22 10.16 -16.83
C LEU A 536 -5.92 11.64 -16.56
N ASP A 537 -5.04 11.94 -15.61
CA ASP A 537 -4.51 13.29 -15.39
C ASP A 537 -3.06 13.40 -15.88
N PHE A 538 -2.63 14.64 -16.15
CA PHE A 538 -1.35 14.99 -16.78
C PHE A 538 -1.13 14.27 -18.11
N ILE A 539 -2.22 13.94 -18.82
CA ILE A 539 -2.24 13.35 -20.16
C ILE A 539 -1.98 14.40 -21.24
N ARG A 540 -0.83 15.06 -21.13
CA ARG A 540 -0.41 16.23 -21.93
C ARG A 540 1.11 16.39 -21.97
N PHE A 541 1.58 17.18 -22.92
CA PHE A 541 2.93 17.76 -22.89
C PHE A 541 3.05 18.87 -21.83
N PRO A 542 4.28 19.25 -21.43
CA PRO A 542 4.52 20.19 -20.31
C PRO A 542 3.86 21.55 -20.46
N VAL A 543 2.86 21.81 -19.61
CA VAL A 543 2.23 23.13 -19.40
C VAL A 543 1.84 23.25 -17.93
N PHE A 544 2.23 24.37 -17.30
CA PHE A 544 1.63 24.83 -16.05
C PHE A 544 0.66 25.94 -16.44
N TRP A 545 -0.65 25.65 -16.39
CA TRP A 545 -1.73 26.49 -16.93
C TRP A 545 -2.45 27.28 -15.83
N GLU A 546 -2.23 26.86 -14.58
CA GLU A 546 -2.68 27.45 -13.33
C GLU A 546 -1.85 28.70 -12.95
N GLU A 547 -0.64 28.85 -13.49
CA GLU A 547 0.23 30.00 -13.27
C GLU A 547 -0.21 31.21 -14.13
N THR A 548 -0.04 32.44 -13.61
CA THR A 548 -0.38 33.68 -14.32
C THR A 548 0.84 34.60 -14.42
N PRO A 549 1.40 34.84 -15.63
CA PRO A 549 1.06 34.18 -16.90
C PRO A 549 1.50 32.69 -16.94
N PRO A 550 0.84 31.85 -17.75
CA PRO A 550 1.11 30.41 -17.75
C PRO A 550 2.48 30.04 -18.32
N PHE A 551 3.06 28.94 -17.83
CA PHE A 551 4.32 28.41 -18.31
C PHE A 551 4.13 27.67 -19.64
N LEU A 552 4.31 28.41 -20.73
CA LEU A 552 4.21 27.91 -22.11
C LEU A 552 5.60 27.60 -22.69
N ALA A 553 6.05 26.35 -22.55
CA ALA A 553 7.36 25.93 -23.02
C ALA A 553 7.28 24.94 -24.20
N GLU A 554 7.80 25.34 -25.36
CA GLU A 554 8.06 24.41 -26.47
C GLU A 554 9.12 23.39 -26.04
N THR A 555 8.69 22.14 -25.92
CA THR A 555 9.36 21.08 -25.16
C THR A 555 9.33 19.74 -25.90
N CYS A 556 9.80 18.69 -25.23
CA CYS A 556 10.00 17.34 -25.75
C CYS A 556 11.02 17.20 -26.90
N PHE A 557 11.99 18.11 -27.03
CA PHE A 557 13.13 17.92 -27.95
C PHE A 557 14.19 16.96 -27.36
N CYS A 558 13.77 15.92 -26.63
CA CYS A 558 14.67 14.89 -26.08
C CYS A 558 14.94 13.78 -27.11
N PRO A 559 16.01 12.97 -26.95
CA PRO A 559 16.42 11.98 -27.96
C PRO A 559 15.32 10.99 -28.37
N VAL A 560 14.49 10.54 -27.42
CA VAL A 560 13.35 9.63 -27.67
C VAL A 560 12.35 10.26 -28.65
N CYS A 561 12.00 11.52 -28.43
CA CYS A 561 11.01 12.24 -29.23
C CYS A 561 11.57 12.65 -30.60
N LEU A 562 12.80 13.15 -30.66
CA LEU A 562 13.44 13.49 -31.93
C LEU A 562 13.52 12.26 -32.84
N LYS A 563 13.98 11.12 -32.32
CA LYS A 563 14.01 9.84 -33.06
C LYS A 563 12.62 9.36 -33.48
N SER A 564 11.61 9.52 -32.60
CA SER A 564 10.23 9.15 -32.92
C SER A 564 9.61 10.07 -33.97
N PHE A 565 10.01 11.34 -34.05
CA PHE A 565 9.54 12.28 -35.06
C PHE A 565 10.28 12.12 -36.39
N GLU A 566 11.58 11.78 -36.40
CA GLU A 566 12.31 11.36 -37.61
C GLU A 566 11.65 10.15 -38.28
N ALA A 567 11.20 9.17 -37.48
CA ALA A 567 10.44 8.02 -37.97
C ALA A 567 9.05 8.41 -38.52
N HIS A 568 8.35 9.36 -37.88
CA HIS A 568 7.04 9.86 -38.35
C HIS A 568 7.16 10.70 -39.64
N LEU A 569 8.21 11.52 -39.76
CA LEU A 569 8.51 12.31 -40.96
C LEU A 569 9.01 11.46 -42.13
N GLN A 570 9.52 10.25 -41.86
CA GLN A 570 10.27 9.41 -42.80
C GLN A 570 11.47 10.16 -43.42
N SER A 571 12.04 11.10 -42.65
CA SER A 571 13.07 12.05 -43.11
C SER A 571 13.90 12.54 -41.91
N PRO A 572 15.23 12.71 -42.04
CA PRO A 572 16.08 13.16 -40.93
C PRO A 572 15.84 14.62 -40.55
N ILE A 573 15.81 14.92 -39.25
CA ILE A 573 15.74 16.28 -38.73
C ILE A 573 17.11 16.95 -38.94
N GLN A 574 17.12 18.10 -39.59
CA GLN A 574 18.35 18.86 -39.85
C GLN A 574 18.84 19.61 -38.60
N GLY A 575 20.16 19.76 -38.48
CA GLY A 575 20.82 20.38 -37.31
C GLY A 575 21.63 19.38 -36.48
N SER A 576 22.74 19.84 -35.91
CA SER A 576 23.69 19.01 -35.16
C SER A 576 23.40 19.01 -33.66
N THR A 577 22.92 20.13 -33.14
CA THR A 577 22.51 20.34 -31.75
C THR A 577 20.99 20.25 -31.61
N VAL A 578 20.51 19.97 -30.39
CA VAL A 578 19.07 19.97 -30.09
C VAL A 578 18.40 21.31 -30.40
N ALA A 579 19.12 22.43 -30.26
CA ALA A 579 18.58 23.75 -30.56
C ALA A 579 18.39 23.99 -32.06
N GLU A 580 19.37 23.61 -32.90
CA GLU A 580 19.23 23.68 -34.36
C GLU A 580 18.14 22.73 -34.86
N LYS A 581 18.05 21.52 -34.29
CA LYS A 581 16.97 20.57 -34.58
C LYS A 581 15.60 21.14 -34.21
N ALA A 582 15.46 21.75 -33.04
CA ALA A 582 14.21 22.39 -32.62
C ALA A 582 13.82 23.56 -33.54
N GLU A 583 14.78 24.41 -33.93
CA GLU A 583 14.53 25.53 -34.85
C GLU A 583 14.11 25.04 -36.24
N TRP A 584 14.78 24.03 -36.81
CA TRP A 584 14.38 23.45 -38.10
C TRP A 584 12.98 22.82 -38.05
N ILE A 585 12.64 22.11 -36.96
CA ILE A 585 11.30 21.57 -36.75
C ILE A 585 10.26 22.69 -36.72
N LEU A 586 10.47 23.72 -35.90
CA LEU A 586 9.50 24.80 -35.67
C LEU A 586 9.37 25.77 -36.84
N SER A 587 10.38 25.86 -37.72
CA SER A 587 10.36 26.69 -38.94
C SER A 587 9.91 25.96 -40.19
N THR A 588 10.15 24.64 -40.33
CA THR A 588 9.85 23.89 -41.57
C THR A 588 8.82 22.76 -41.43
N GLN A 589 8.64 22.19 -40.23
CA GLN A 589 7.73 21.07 -39.96
C GLN A 589 6.68 21.39 -38.88
N LYS A 590 6.46 22.68 -38.58
CA LYS A 590 5.65 23.19 -37.45
C LYS A 590 4.34 22.42 -37.24
N ASP A 591 3.51 22.34 -38.27
CA ASP A 591 2.16 21.76 -38.13
C ASP A 591 2.20 20.23 -38.00
N ARG A 592 3.18 19.58 -38.64
CA ARG A 592 3.46 18.13 -38.47
C ARG A 592 3.96 17.83 -37.05
N TRP A 593 4.77 18.70 -36.47
CA TRP A 593 5.26 18.55 -35.08
C TRP A 593 4.12 18.65 -34.06
N HIS A 594 3.21 19.61 -34.24
CA HIS A 594 2.04 19.74 -33.36
C HIS A 594 1.05 18.59 -33.53
N ARG A 595 0.78 18.16 -34.78
CA ARG A 595 -0.05 16.98 -35.06
C ARG A 595 0.56 15.70 -34.47
N TRP A 596 1.85 15.45 -34.67
CA TRP A 596 2.56 14.31 -34.08
C TRP A 596 2.53 14.31 -32.54
N ARG A 597 2.65 15.48 -31.90
CA ARG A 597 2.49 15.62 -30.44
C ARG A 597 1.08 15.20 -30.02
N ALA A 598 0.04 15.75 -30.65
CA ALA A 598 -1.34 15.37 -30.36
C ALA A 598 -1.60 13.86 -30.60
N ASP A 599 -1.19 13.32 -31.75
CA ASP A 599 -1.32 11.90 -32.08
C ASP A 599 -0.60 11.00 -31.08
N SER A 600 0.61 11.37 -30.63
CA SER A 600 1.35 10.58 -29.65
C SER A 600 0.67 10.51 -28.28
N ILE A 601 -0.13 11.53 -27.91
CA ILE A 601 -1.00 11.51 -26.73
C ILE A 601 -2.23 10.63 -27.01
N LEU A 602 -2.94 10.87 -28.11
CA LEU A 602 -4.15 10.13 -28.50
C LEU A 602 -3.89 8.62 -28.64
N ASP A 603 -2.75 8.22 -29.19
CA ASP A 603 -2.32 6.82 -29.34
C ASP A 603 -2.08 6.16 -27.98
N TYR A 604 -1.55 6.90 -26.99
CA TYR A 604 -1.40 6.38 -25.64
C TYR A 604 -2.75 6.25 -24.92
N VAL A 605 -3.65 7.24 -25.07
CA VAL A 605 -5.03 7.14 -24.56
C VAL A 605 -5.76 5.97 -25.22
N ARG A 606 -5.56 5.71 -26.51
CA ARG A 606 -6.13 4.56 -27.22
C ARG A 606 -5.56 3.23 -26.73
N LYS A 607 -4.23 3.11 -26.54
CA LYS A 607 -3.63 1.92 -25.92
C LYS A 607 -4.21 1.67 -24.52
N VAL A 608 -4.34 2.70 -23.69
CA VAL A 608 -4.98 2.60 -22.37
C VAL A 608 -6.45 2.16 -22.50
N ARG A 609 -7.22 2.72 -23.44
CA ARG A 609 -8.60 2.29 -23.73
C ARG A 609 -8.64 0.80 -24.06
N ASP A 610 -7.90 0.39 -25.06
CA ASP A 610 -8.02 -0.96 -25.63
C ASP A 610 -7.58 -2.03 -24.62
N GLU A 611 -6.51 -1.81 -23.85
CA GLU A 611 -6.12 -2.75 -22.79
C GLU A 611 -7.08 -2.74 -21.58
N VAL A 612 -7.61 -1.58 -21.16
CA VAL A 612 -8.60 -1.51 -20.08
C VAL A 612 -9.89 -2.21 -20.49
N LYS A 613 -10.39 -2.01 -21.72
CA LYS A 613 -11.62 -2.65 -22.19
C LYS A 613 -11.47 -4.17 -22.40
N LYS A 614 -10.25 -4.69 -22.66
CA LYS A 614 -9.98 -6.14 -22.62
C LYS A 614 -10.10 -6.74 -21.21
N VAL A 615 -9.73 -5.97 -20.17
CA VAL A 615 -9.80 -6.41 -18.77
C VAL A 615 -11.19 -6.20 -18.17
N SER A 616 -11.82 -5.06 -18.45
CA SER A 616 -13.15 -4.68 -17.98
C SER A 616 -13.85 -3.79 -19.02
N PRO A 617 -14.69 -4.38 -19.91
CA PRO A 617 -15.42 -3.62 -20.93
C PRO A 617 -16.31 -2.50 -20.34
N LYS A 618 -16.80 -2.72 -19.11
CA LYS A 618 -17.72 -1.80 -18.40
C LYS A 618 -17.03 -0.58 -17.79
N THR A 619 -15.76 -0.66 -17.42
CA THR A 619 -15.07 0.42 -16.70
C THR A 619 -14.89 1.63 -17.60
N LEU A 620 -15.43 2.77 -17.18
CA LEU A 620 -15.38 4.06 -17.89
C LEU A 620 -13.95 4.60 -17.92
N ILE A 621 -13.61 5.38 -18.94
CA ILE A 621 -12.31 6.04 -19.06
C ILE A 621 -12.53 7.52 -19.32
N GLY A 622 -12.10 8.37 -18.40
CA GLY A 622 -12.14 9.82 -18.56
C GLY A 622 -10.75 10.44 -18.69
N ALA A 623 -10.69 11.72 -19.06
CA ALA A 623 -9.46 12.50 -19.08
C ALA A 623 -9.68 13.91 -18.55
N PHE A 624 -8.72 14.41 -17.76
CA PHE A 624 -8.68 15.81 -17.36
C PHE A 624 -7.99 16.67 -18.43
N VAL A 625 -8.65 17.77 -18.81
CA VAL A 625 -8.18 18.68 -19.87
C VAL A 625 -8.10 20.12 -19.38
N ILE A 626 -7.12 20.85 -19.91
CA ILE A 626 -6.96 22.29 -19.66
C ILE A 626 -8.19 23.01 -20.22
N PRO A 627 -8.80 23.96 -19.49
CA PRO A 627 -10.11 24.53 -19.83
C PRO A 627 -10.09 25.60 -20.93
N TRP A 628 -8.92 25.92 -21.50
CA TRP A 628 -8.75 26.95 -22.54
C TRP A 628 -9.61 26.67 -23.79
N ARG A 629 -9.94 27.74 -24.51
CA ARG A 629 -10.43 27.69 -25.90
C ARG A 629 -9.29 27.36 -26.86
N GLU A 630 -9.64 27.00 -28.09
CA GLU A 630 -8.66 26.59 -29.12
C GLU A 630 -7.78 27.76 -29.62
N ASP A 631 -8.25 29.00 -29.48
CA ASP A 631 -7.56 30.24 -29.86
C ASP A 631 -6.73 30.87 -28.72
N GLU A 632 -7.05 30.54 -27.46
CA GLU A 632 -6.35 31.09 -26.29
C GLU A 632 -4.85 30.74 -26.28
N HIS A 633 -4.05 31.71 -25.81
CA HIS A 633 -2.59 31.57 -25.63
C HIS A 633 -1.79 31.16 -26.90
N ASP A 634 -2.20 31.63 -28.09
CA ASP A 634 -1.61 31.20 -29.37
C ASP A 634 -1.72 29.68 -29.53
N GLN A 635 -2.97 29.20 -29.44
CA GLN A 635 -3.41 27.81 -29.60
C GLN A 635 -2.72 26.81 -28.65
N ALA A 636 -2.38 27.25 -27.43
CA ALA A 636 -1.48 26.48 -26.56
C ALA A 636 -2.04 25.12 -26.11
N LEU A 637 -3.36 24.94 -26.08
CA LEU A 637 -4.03 23.68 -25.77
C LEU A 637 -3.60 22.56 -26.75
N TYR A 638 -3.65 22.85 -28.05
CA TYR A 638 -3.19 21.93 -29.09
C TYR A 638 -1.67 22.00 -29.26
N ARG A 639 -1.11 23.21 -29.40
CA ARG A 639 0.30 23.42 -29.75
C ARG A 639 1.30 23.02 -28.66
N ILE A 640 1.08 23.47 -27.43
CA ILE A 640 2.00 23.22 -26.31
C ILE A 640 1.62 21.94 -25.56
N ALA A 641 0.35 21.82 -25.13
CA ALA A 641 -0.11 20.69 -24.33
C ALA A 641 -0.41 19.42 -25.16
N GLY A 642 -0.64 19.52 -26.47
CA GLY A 642 -0.97 18.37 -27.32
C GLY A 642 -2.36 17.78 -27.03
N GLN A 643 -3.29 18.55 -26.48
CA GLN A 643 -4.66 18.10 -26.19
C GLN A 643 -5.59 18.46 -27.37
N ASP A 644 -5.82 17.48 -28.25
CA ASP A 644 -6.81 17.51 -29.33
C ASP A 644 -8.18 17.07 -28.78
N LEU A 645 -9.03 18.02 -28.37
CA LEU A 645 -10.29 17.70 -27.66
C LEU A 645 -11.23 16.81 -28.48
N ALA A 646 -11.38 17.09 -29.78
CA ALA A 646 -12.20 16.28 -30.69
C ALA A 646 -11.60 14.88 -30.92
N GLY A 647 -10.26 14.76 -30.91
CA GLY A 647 -9.55 13.48 -30.91
C GLY A 647 -9.76 12.69 -29.61
N PHE A 648 -9.68 13.34 -28.45
CA PHE A 648 -9.99 12.72 -27.16
C PHE A 648 -11.43 12.24 -27.10
N GLY A 649 -12.39 13.05 -27.55
CA GLY A 649 -13.83 12.74 -27.51
C GLY A 649 -14.24 11.44 -28.23
N LYS A 650 -13.43 10.96 -29.17
CA LYS A 650 -13.63 9.69 -29.89
C LYS A 650 -13.08 8.47 -29.14
N ILE A 651 -12.25 8.70 -28.13
CA ILE A 651 -11.47 7.68 -27.40
C ILE A 651 -11.90 7.55 -25.93
N VAL A 652 -12.19 8.65 -25.23
CA VAL A 652 -12.65 8.61 -23.84
C VAL A 652 -14.16 8.42 -23.74
N ASP A 653 -14.63 7.87 -22.61
CA ASP A 653 -16.05 7.79 -22.26
C ASP A 653 -16.57 9.09 -21.61
N ALA A 654 -15.69 9.99 -21.16
CA ALA A 654 -16.02 11.31 -20.60
C ALA A 654 -14.86 12.32 -20.70
N LEU A 655 -15.15 13.60 -20.89
CA LEU A 655 -14.17 14.70 -20.83
C LEU A 655 -14.40 15.59 -19.60
N SER A 656 -13.32 15.87 -18.86
CA SER A 656 -13.37 16.66 -17.62
C SER A 656 -12.50 17.93 -17.70
N PRO A 657 -13.05 19.06 -18.19
CA PRO A 657 -12.35 20.34 -18.13
C PRO A 657 -12.17 20.81 -16.69
N MET A 658 -10.98 21.32 -16.38
CA MET A 658 -10.62 21.85 -15.06
C MET A 658 -11.07 23.30 -14.92
N LEU A 659 -12.35 23.51 -14.61
CA LEU A 659 -13.02 24.81 -14.57
C LEU A 659 -12.76 25.54 -13.25
N TYR A 660 -11.50 25.90 -13.01
CA TYR A 660 -11.05 26.66 -11.84
C TYR A 660 -11.28 28.16 -12.06
N PHE A 661 -12.56 28.53 -12.14
CA PHE A 661 -13.00 29.85 -12.60
C PHE A 661 -12.41 31.01 -11.77
N ARG A 662 -12.31 30.89 -10.45
CA ARG A 662 -11.79 31.97 -9.58
C ARG A 662 -10.28 32.10 -9.70
N GLU A 663 -9.55 30.97 -9.80
CA GLU A 663 -8.12 30.94 -10.07
C GLU A 663 -7.78 31.60 -11.41
N LEU A 664 -8.61 31.36 -12.44
CA LEU A 664 -8.51 31.96 -13.78
C LEU A 664 -9.10 33.38 -13.91
N GLY A 665 -9.55 34.01 -12.81
CA GLY A 665 -10.15 35.36 -12.84
C GLY A 665 -11.47 35.47 -13.62
N ARG A 666 -12.18 34.36 -13.83
CA ARG A 666 -13.46 34.24 -14.54
C ARG A 666 -14.65 34.28 -13.55
N PRO A 667 -15.82 34.83 -13.95
CA PRO A 667 -17.03 34.79 -13.13
C PRO A 667 -17.64 33.36 -13.11
N PRO A 668 -18.45 32.97 -12.11
CA PRO A 668 -19.07 31.64 -12.03
C PRO A 668 -19.88 31.23 -13.27
N GLY A 669 -20.47 32.19 -14.00
CA GLY A 669 -21.23 31.92 -15.23
C GLY A 669 -20.38 31.33 -16.37
N TRP A 670 -19.07 31.61 -16.40
CA TRP A 670 -18.14 31.06 -17.39
C TRP A 670 -18.02 29.52 -17.33
N VAL A 671 -18.35 28.92 -16.17
CA VAL A 671 -18.38 27.46 -16.02
C VAL A 671 -19.39 26.84 -17.00
N ALA A 672 -20.62 27.35 -17.07
CA ALA A 672 -21.64 26.85 -18.00
C ALA A 672 -21.34 27.21 -19.47
N GLU A 673 -20.80 28.41 -19.71
CA GLU A 673 -20.32 28.86 -21.02
C GLU A 673 -19.31 27.87 -21.61
N ARG A 674 -18.24 27.55 -20.87
CA ARG A 674 -17.18 26.66 -21.36
C ARG A 674 -17.62 25.20 -21.46
N ILE A 675 -18.54 24.73 -20.62
CA ILE A 675 -19.17 23.40 -20.77
C ILE A 675 -19.93 23.32 -22.10
N SER A 676 -20.77 24.31 -22.40
CA SER A 676 -21.59 24.31 -23.62
C SER A 676 -20.75 24.40 -24.90
N GLU A 677 -19.63 25.14 -24.86
CA GLU A 677 -18.68 25.17 -25.96
C GLU A 677 -17.97 23.82 -26.19
N ILE A 678 -17.52 23.15 -25.12
CA ILE A 678 -16.82 21.86 -25.25
C ILE A 678 -17.78 20.77 -25.73
N ASP A 679 -19.01 20.73 -25.23
CA ASP A 679 -20.04 19.77 -25.65
C ASP A 679 -20.42 19.92 -27.14
N GLN A 680 -20.31 21.13 -27.70
CA GLN A 680 -20.46 21.38 -29.14
C GLN A 680 -19.23 20.98 -29.99
N GLN A 681 -18.08 20.72 -29.36
CA GLN A 681 -16.80 20.42 -30.02
C GLN A 681 -16.43 18.92 -30.01
N VAL A 682 -17.07 18.08 -29.19
CA VAL A 682 -16.61 16.71 -28.91
C VAL A 682 -17.74 15.68 -28.83
N ASP A 683 -17.46 14.44 -29.26
CA ASP A 683 -18.43 13.34 -29.20
C ASP A 683 -18.61 12.73 -27.77
N ALA A 684 -17.73 13.07 -26.82
CA ALA A 684 -17.74 12.51 -25.47
C ALA A 684 -18.52 13.41 -24.48
N PRO A 685 -19.35 12.84 -23.58
CA PRO A 685 -20.07 13.64 -22.60
C PRO A 685 -19.15 14.42 -21.66
N VAL A 686 -19.50 15.69 -21.41
CA VAL A 686 -18.75 16.58 -20.52
C VAL A 686 -19.13 16.34 -19.05
N LEU A 687 -18.13 16.10 -18.21
CA LEU A 687 -18.25 15.99 -16.76
C LEU A 687 -17.18 16.90 -16.10
N PRO A 688 -17.49 18.19 -15.86
CA PRO A 688 -16.52 19.19 -15.42
C PRO A 688 -16.02 18.95 -14.00
N ILE A 689 -14.80 19.43 -13.72
CA ILE A 689 -14.29 19.56 -12.34
C ILE A 689 -14.18 21.03 -11.95
N VAL A 690 -14.83 21.40 -10.85
CA VAL A 690 -15.05 22.78 -10.41
C VAL A 690 -14.26 23.06 -9.11
N GLN A 691 -13.67 24.24 -9.06
CA GLN A 691 -12.90 24.75 -7.92
C GLN A 691 -13.77 24.96 -6.67
N CYS A 692 -13.33 24.43 -5.53
CA CYS A 692 -13.86 24.74 -4.20
C CYS A 692 -12.80 25.35 -3.25
N PHE A 693 -11.61 25.64 -3.77
CA PHE A 693 -10.46 26.15 -3.03
C PHE A 693 -10.29 27.68 -3.17
N ASP A 694 -9.66 28.27 -2.16
CA ASP A 694 -9.44 29.71 -2.04
C ASP A 694 -8.11 30.13 -2.71
N LEU A 695 -8.10 30.18 -4.04
CA LEU A 695 -7.02 30.78 -4.86
C LEU A 695 -7.61 31.62 -6.01
N PRO A 696 -6.98 32.77 -6.37
CA PRO A 696 -5.82 33.37 -5.73
C PRO A 696 -6.13 33.96 -4.34
N ASP A 697 -7.42 34.09 -4.01
CA ASP A 697 -7.96 34.64 -2.78
C ASP A 697 -9.20 33.85 -2.30
N ARG A 698 -9.87 34.31 -1.24
CA ARG A 698 -11.07 33.65 -0.72
C ARG A 698 -12.20 33.64 -1.75
N LEU A 699 -12.57 32.45 -2.21
CA LEU A 699 -13.73 32.20 -3.05
C LEU A 699 -15.02 32.59 -2.28
N PRO A 700 -15.81 33.55 -2.76
CA PRO A 700 -17.08 33.89 -2.11
C PRO A 700 -18.04 32.71 -2.09
N ASP A 701 -18.77 32.52 -0.99
CA ASP A 701 -19.64 31.35 -0.81
C ASP A 701 -20.84 31.37 -1.79
N ALA A 702 -21.25 32.55 -2.24
CA ALA A 702 -22.18 32.75 -3.34
C ALA A 702 -21.58 32.34 -4.71
N ASP A 703 -20.31 32.69 -4.97
CA ASP A 703 -19.59 32.33 -6.20
C ASP A 703 -19.37 30.82 -6.28
N LEU A 704 -19.01 30.17 -5.16
CA LEU A 704 -18.93 28.71 -5.07
C LEU A 704 -20.28 28.05 -5.34
N THR A 705 -21.34 28.50 -4.67
CA THR A 705 -22.70 27.97 -4.87
C THR A 705 -23.12 28.11 -6.34
N SER A 706 -22.85 29.27 -6.95
CA SER A 706 -23.11 29.52 -8.37
C SER A 706 -22.24 28.63 -9.27
N GLY A 707 -20.97 28.39 -8.96
CA GLY A 707 -20.08 27.52 -9.74
C GLY A 707 -20.54 26.06 -9.76
N ILE A 708 -21.04 25.55 -8.63
CA ILE A 708 -21.59 24.18 -8.50
C ILE A 708 -22.95 24.06 -9.22
N ASP A 709 -23.75 25.13 -9.24
CA ASP A 709 -24.99 25.20 -10.04
C ASP A 709 -24.68 25.23 -11.54
N GLN A 710 -23.90 26.20 -12.01
CA GLN A 710 -23.49 26.33 -13.41
C GLN A 710 -22.77 25.07 -13.93
N GLY A 711 -21.96 24.42 -13.08
CA GLY A 711 -21.26 23.18 -13.42
C GLY A 711 -22.14 21.95 -13.66
N ARG A 712 -23.35 21.88 -13.07
CA ARG A 712 -24.26 20.72 -13.21
C ARG A 712 -25.31 20.89 -14.31
N ARG A 713 -25.52 22.11 -14.82
CA ARG A 713 -26.59 22.41 -15.77
C ARG A 713 -26.33 21.72 -17.12
N PRO A 714 -27.37 21.27 -17.84
CA PRO A 714 -27.22 20.78 -19.20
C PRO A 714 -26.44 21.76 -20.09
N PRO A 715 -25.54 21.28 -20.98
CA PRO A 715 -25.39 19.88 -21.36
C PRO A 715 -24.47 19.03 -20.45
N SER A 716 -23.98 19.60 -19.34
CA SER A 716 -23.19 18.85 -18.35
C SER A 716 -23.90 17.60 -17.86
N ARG A 717 -23.16 16.49 -17.71
CA ARG A 717 -23.69 15.25 -17.13
C ARG A 717 -23.65 15.23 -15.61
N GLY A 718 -22.97 16.19 -14.99
CA GLY A 718 -22.81 16.23 -13.54
C GLY A 718 -21.80 17.27 -13.09
N VAL A 719 -21.26 17.11 -11.89
CA VAL A 719 -20.17 17.97 -11.40
C VAL A 719 -19.22 17.20 -10.50
N ILE A 720 -17.92 17.41 -10.70
CA ILE A 720 -16.86 16.95 -9.81
C ILE A 720 -16.39 18.15 -8.98
N LEU A 721 -16.29 18.01 -7.66
CA LEU A 721 -15.90 19.10 -6.76
C LEU A 721 -14.48 18.89 -6.23
N PHE A 722 -13.56 19.82 -6.58
CA PHE A 722 -12.16 19.79 -6.14
C PHE A 722 -11.96 20.65 -4.89
N SER A 723 -11.78 20.07 -3.69
CA SER A 723 -11.74 18.64 -3.32
C SER A 723 -12.13 18.48 -1.84
N GLN A 724 -12.21 17.25 -1.30
CA GLN A 724 -12.57 17.01 0.11
C GLN A 724 -11.78 17.91 1.08
N LYS A 725 -10.46 17.99 0.91
CA LYS A 725 -9.59 18.84 1.73
C LYS A 725 -10.02 20.30 1.75
N HIS A 726 -10.49 20.83 0.62
CA HIS A 726 -10.89 22.24 0.49
C HIS A 726 -12.31 22.49 1.02
N LEU A 727 -13.22 21.51 0.91
CA LEU A 727 -14.53 21.58 1.57
C LEU A 727 -14.38 21.59 3.09
N GLU A 728 -13.48 20.76 3.62
CA GLU A 728 -13.15 20.71 5.04
C GLU A 728 -12.47 22.00 5.52
N THR A 729 -11.39 22.42 4.85
CA THR A 729 -10.60 23.61 5.24
C THR A 729 -11.43 24.90 5.18
N GLY A 730 -12.37 25.00 4.25
CA GLY A 730 -13.29 26.14 4.13
C GLY A 730 -14.57 26.02 4.98
N GLY A 731 -14.82 24.90 5.67
CA GLY A 731 -16.06 24.66 6.42
C GLY A 731 -17.33 24.58 5.55
N ARG A 732 -17.19 24.21 4.27
CA ARG A 732 -18.20 24.42 3.21
C ARG A 732 -19.17 23.25 2.98
N TRP A 733 -19.17 22.22 3.82
CA TRP A 733 -20.01 21.02 3.62
C TRP A 733 -21.51 21.31 3.52
N ASP A 734 -22.09 22.10 4.44
CA ASP A 734 -23.53 22.42 4.39
C ASP A 734 -23.89 23.34 3.22
N LEU A 735 -22.97 24.20 2.79
CA LEU A 735 -23.12 25.03 1.59
C LEU A 735 -23.14 24.16 0.33
N VAL A 736 -22.20 23.21 0.22
CA VAL A 736 -22.16 22.24 -0.89
C VAL A 736 -23.37 21.33 -0.89
N ARG A 737 -23.86 20.89 0.27
CA ARG A 737 -25.12 20.15 0.42
C ARG A 737 -26.30 20.97 -0.12
N GLN A 738 -26.45 22.22 0.33
CA GLN A 738 -27.49 23.13 -0.15
C GLN A 738 -27.35 23.49 -1.63
N ALA A 739 -26.15 23.39 -2.20
CA ALA A 739 -25.94 23.48 -3.64
C ALA A 739 -26.42 22.19 -4.31
N LEU A 740 -25.83 21.03 -4.02
CA LEU A 740 -26.00 19.75 -4.73
C LEU A 740 -27.40 19.11 -4.62
N VAL A 741 -28.21 19.49 -3.64
CA VAL A 741 -29.56 18.95 -3.40
C VAL A 741 -30.68 19.81 -4.06
N LYS A 742 -30.32 20.98 -4.61
CA LYS A 742 -31.20 21.82 -5.45
C LYS A 742 -31.16 21.40 -6.92
#